data_AF-E6TGP4-F1
#
_entry.id   AF-E6TGP4-F1
#
_cell.length_a   1.000
_cell.length_b   1.000
_cell.length_c   1.000
_cell.angle_alpha   90.00
_cell.angle_beta   90.00
_cell.angle_gamma   90.00
#
_symmetry.space_group_name_H-M   'P 1'
#
loop_
_entity.id
_entity.type
_entity.pdbx_description
1 polymer ?
#
loop_
_entity_poly.entity_id
_entity_poly.type
_entity_poly.pdbx_seq_one_letter_code
_entity_poly.pdbx_strand_id
1 'polypeptide(L)'
;MTGDTRVGQAEAAGLAVAVGFVALGALFVFGTGSTLLLIGAPIGALAILLVARYPLVAVSIMVAIEFSNLSALLAPRTGLPVFPASLLLGLLAVGFALRDPVCRSRINGWTAVCAGLLTVYLATQAIATIGSIDTAESSANMQRQTIDCVFVMLVLILVQVTARPWTIAAVIVVTLASICALTIISWVVFGGAATFGGLSTVTTASGELVTTARYGGPLPDSNFWGRHLVMGLPMAAALLTHALRSARRGAAAIWVLALILLLAGIYLTQSRGTFLAAGVVIVVWFAAVGRGVRRWALMLIPFGAATFAVPGVGNRILAVFEDFTETETQVNVDPSVVQRVSAQEQAWLMFDERPLFGFGPATYPGQVINFADRTEFSPLDPTNAPHNLYAEFAAESGYLGLFGWALVMLGFLTVVILGIIANPLGRERVLAAAVCAALVGWSVASIGLHMAYFRTFGVALALVGGFAAAWPVSADAVRTLVRGAAVWAAAAVLGGAAAWMFLSANSTTVVTARQSVTLVPAGPIDGWYAYALDVRSRGSLLPTFAYLLEDPDSPVDINADPVRGVLILKTTAADVEQAHDDIQIAAAHAEATLYSAIGYQQYSLRAVGGMRAVTEQQRSPLTTLLGAGIGVAVTLISVAGMHRIGKRRRITGPDERRDVPEEAVSVPATNP
;
A
#
# COMPACT_ATOMS: atom_id res chain seq x y z
N MET A 1 -39.21 -21.51 1.89
CA MET A 1 -39.86 -22.81 2.17
C MET A 1 -39.07 -23.48 3.26
N THR A 2 -39.70 -23.66 4.42
CA THR A 2 -39.15 -24.32 5.61
C THR A 2 -39.17 -25.83 5.39
N GLY A 3 -38.04 -26.40 4.97
CA GLY A 3 -37.85 -27.84 4.91
C GLY A 3 -37.15 -28.31 6.19
N ASP A 4 -37.85 -29.12 6.98
CA ASP A 4 -37.29 -29.89 8.08
C ASP A 4 -36.12 -30.75 7.57
N THR A 5 -34.88 -30.39 7.93
CA THR A 5 -33.70 -31.21 7.66
C THR A 5 -33.54 -32.25 8.77
N ARG A 6 -34.23 -33.38 8.66
CA ARG A 6 -33.76 -34.61 9.32
C ARG A 6 -32.49 -35.05 8.60
N VAL A 7 -31.33 -34.85 9.24
CA VAL A 7 -30.05 -35.38 8.77
C VAL A 7 -30.19 -36.89 8.67
N GLY A 8 -30.12 -37.44 7.46
CA GLY A 8 -30.25 -38.89 7.25
C GLY A 8 -29.12 -39.63 7.96
N GLN A 9 -29.37 -40.85 8.45
CA GLN A 9 -28.37 -41.65 9.19
C GLN A 9 -27.05 -41.83 8.40
N ALA A 10 -27.10 -41.87 7.07
CA ALA A 10 -25.93 -41.91 6.20
C ALA A 10 -25.13 -40.58 6.19
N GLU A 11 -25.80 -39.43 6.28
CA GLU A 11 -25.14 -38.13 6.41
C GLU A 11 -24.53 -37.94 7.79
N ALA A 12 -25.17 -38.45 8.84
CA ALA A 12 -24.64 -38.42 10.20
C ALA A 12 -23.37 -39.28 10.33
N ALA A 13 -23.37 -40.49 9.73
CA ALA A 13 -22.19 -41.35 9.68
C ALA A 13 -21.06 -40.72 8.85
N GLY A 14 -21.38 -40.13 7.68
CA GLY A 14 -20.41 -39.41 6.86
C GLY A 14 -19.83 -38.17 7.56
N LEU A 15 -20.65 -37.43 8.32
CA LEU A 15 -20.20 -36.29 9.13
C LEU A 15 -19.28 -36.75 10.26
N ALA A 16 -19.61 -37.83 10.96
CA ALA A 16 -18.77 -38.38 12.03
C ALA A 16 -17.39 -38.80 11.52
N VAL A 17 -17.34 -39.47 10.36
CA VAL A 17 -16.07 -39.84 9.71
C VAL A 17 -15.29 -38.59 9.28
N ALA A 18 -15.94 -37.59 8.68
CA ALA A 18 -15.30 -36.35 8.27
C ALA A 18 -14.76 -35.55 9.47
N VAL A 19 -15.52 -35.44 10.56
CA VAL A 19 -15.07 -34.81 11.81
C VAL A 19 -13.88 -35.58 12.38
N GLY A 20 -13.93 -36.92 12.36
CA GLY A 20 -12.83 -37.77 12.79
C GLY A 20 -11.54 -37.53 12.01
N PHE A 21 -11.60 -37.48 10.67
CA PHE A 21 -10.45 -37.19 9.82
C PHE A 21 -9.91 -35.77 10.00
N VAL A 22 -10.78 -34.76 10.11
CA VAL A 22 -10.36 -33.37 10.35
C VAL A 22 -9.72 -33.23 11.73
N ALA A 23 -10.28 -33.88 12.76
CA ALA A 23 -9.72 -33.88 14.11
C ALA A 23 -8.38 -34.62 14.18
N LEU A 24 -8.24 -35.77 13.49
CA LEU A 24 -6.98 -36.50 13.37
C LEU A 24 -5.92 -35.70 12.61
N GLY A 25 -6.28 -35.07 11.49
CA GLY A 25 -5.39 -34.20 10.73
C GLY A 25 -4.94 -32.99 11.56
N ALA A 26 -5.85 -32.39 12.34
CA ALA A 26 -5.50 -31.32 13.27
C ALA A 26 -4.53 -31.82 14.36
N LEU A 27 -4.80 -32.96 14.99
CA LEU A 27 -3.90 -33.53 16.01
C LEU A 27 -2.52 -33.89 15.45
N PHE A 28 -2.45 -34.38 14.20
CA PHE A 28 -1.20 -34.77 13.54
C PHE A 28 -0.34 -33.56 13.15
N VAL A 29 -0.97 -32.47 12.69
CA VAL A 29 -0.25 -31.24 12.30
C VAL A 29 0.15 -30.40 13.52
N PHE A 30 -0.62 -30.43 14.61
CA PHE A 30 -0.49 -29.47 15.72
C PHE A 30 0.05 -30.05 17.04
N GLY A 31 0.22 -31.37 17.13
CA GLY A 31 0.79 -32.03 18.32
C GLY A 31 -0.15 -32.11 19.53
N THR A 32 0.28 -32.80 20.58
CA THR A 32 -0.53 -33.11 21.79
C THR A 32 -0.27 -32.17 22.97
N GLY A 33 0.44 -31.06 22.75
CA GLY A 33 1.02 -30.23 23.82
C GLY A 33 0.04 -29.49 24.75
N SER A 34 -1.26 -29.42 24.43
CA SER A 34 -2.26 -28.81 25.33
C SER A 34 -3.60 -29.55 25.35
N THR A 35 -4.12 -29.79 26.56
CA THR A 35 -5.42 -30.43 26.80
C THR A 35 -6.59 -29.61 26.23
N LEU A 36 -6.42 -28.28 26.14
CA LEU A 36 -7.39 -27.37 25.51
C LEU A 36 -7.48 -27.58 23.99
N LEU A 37 -6.37 -27.87 23.31
CA LEU A 37 -6.37 -28.20 21.88
C LEU A 37 -7.02 -29.57 21.62
N LEU A 38 -6.85 -30.55 22.52
CA LEU A 38 -7.47 -31.88 22.41
C LEU A 38 -9.01 -31.86 22.43
N ILE A 39 -9.62 -30.98 23.24
CA ILE A 39 -11.08 -30.83 23.32
C ILE A 39 -11.60 -29.78 22.32
N GLY A 40 -10.83 -28.70 22.12
CA GLY A 40 -11.17 -27.63 21.20
C GLY A 40 -11.09 -28.03 19.73
N ALA A 41 -10.15 -28.91 19.35
CA ALA A 41 -9.98 -29.30 17.95
C ALA A 41 -11.17 -30.07 17.36
N PRO A 42 -11.78 -31.07 18.03
CA PRO A 42 -13.00 -31.73 17.54
C PRO A 42 -14.19 -30.77 17.41
N ILE A 43 -14.38 -29.88 18.38
CA ILE A 43 -15.46 -28.87 18.38
C ILE A 43 -15.24 -27.88 17.24
N GLY A 44 -14.01 -27.39 17.08
CA GLY A 44 -13.61 -26.50 16.00
C GLY A 44 -13.75 -27.16 14.62
N ALA A 45 -13.36 -28.43 14.49
CA ALA A 45 -13.53 -29.22 13.28
C ALA A 45 -15.00 -29.40 12.90
N LEU A 46 -15.85 -29.72 13.87
CA LEU A 46 -17.30 -29.80 13.67
C LEU A 46 -17.88 -28.44 13.28
N ALA A 47 -17.49 -27.37 13.95
CA ALA A 47 -17.92 -26.01 13.62
C ALA A 47 -17.50 -25.63 12.18
N ILE A 48 -16.25 -25.89 11.79
CA ILE A 48 -15.76 -25.67 10.42
C ILE A 48 -16.60 -26.46 9.42
N LEU A 49 -16.87 -27.74 9.67
CA LEU A 49 -17.68 -28.57 8.76
C LEU A 49 -19.13 -28.09 8.64
N LEU A 50 -19.75 -27.67 9.74
CA LEU A 50 -21.11 -27.14 9.73
C LEU A 50 -21.19 -25.79 9.02
N VAL A 51 -20.24 -24.88 9.28
CA VAL A 51 -20.17 -23.55 8.66
C VAL A 51 -19.82 -23.66 7.17
N ALA A 52 -18.94 -24.58 6.78
CA ALA A 52 -18.55 -24.81 5.39
C ALA A 52 -19.74 -25.16 4.48
N ARG A 53 -20.83 -25.70 5.03
CA ARG A 53 -22.08 -25.95 4.28
C ARG A 53 -22.81 -24.66 3.88
N TYR A 54 -22.43 -23.52 4.45
CA TYR A 54 -22.99 -22.20 4.16
C TYR A 54 -21.90 -21.30 3.57
N PRO A 55 -21.65 -21.35 2.25
CA PRO A 55 -20.51 -20.67 1.61
C PRO A 55 -20.45 -19.17 1.89
N LEU A 56 -21.61 -18.51 2.01
CA LEU A 56 -21.69 -17.08 2.34
C LEU A 56 -21.21 -16.78 3.77
N VAL A 57 -21.55 -17.64 4.74
CA VAL A 57 -21.09 -17.48 6.12
C VAL A 57 -19.60 -17.78 6.20
N ALA A 58 -19.15 -18.86 5.54
CA ALA A 58 -17.75 -19.23 5.46
C ALA A 58 -16.87 -18.08 4.93
N VAL A 59 -17.20 -17.52 3.77
CA VAL A 59 -16.43 -16.39 3.21
C VAL A 59 -16.52 -15.13 4.09
N SER A 60 -17.68 -14.88 4.72
CA SER A 60 -17.82 -13.74 5.64
C SER A 60 -16.88 -13.88 6.85
N ILE A 61 -16.75 -15.09 7.42
CA ILE A 61 -15.83 -15.36 8.52
C ILE A 61 -14.37 -15.21 8.06
N MET A 62 -14.00 -15.78 6.91
CA MET A 62 -12.65 -15.63 6.36
C MET A 62 -12.26 -14.16 6.18
N VAL A 63 -13.17 -13.36 5.63
CA VAL A 63 -12.99 -11.92 5.40
C VAL A 63 -12.88 -11.16 6.72
N ALA A 64 -13.75 -11.45 7.69
CA ALA A 64 -13.70 -10.83 9.01
C ALA A 64 -12.39 -11.15 9.74
N ILE A 65 -11.93 -12.41 9.71
CA ILE A 65 -10.64 -12.83 10.31
C ILE A 65 -9.48 -12.04 9.72
N GLU A 66 -9.45 -11.89 8.39
CA GLU A 66 -8.33 -11.22 7.72
C GLU A 66 -8.34 -9.70 7.99
N PHE A 67 -9.48 -9.01 7.82
CA PHE A 67 -9.56 -7.56 8.05
C PHE A 67 -9.42 -7.14 9.52
N SER A 68 -9.66 -8.06 10.46
CA SER A 68 -9.39 -7.83 11.89
C SER A 68 -8.01 -8.29 12.33
N ASN A 69 -7.21 -8.87 11.43
CA ASN A 69 -5.91 -9.46 11.73
C ASN A 69 -5.93 -10.46 12.91
N LEU A 70 -7.08 -11.15 13.10
CA LEU A 70 -7.29 -12.05 14.24
C LEU A 70 -6.29 -13.20 14.26
N SER A 71 -5.83 -13.65 13.09
CA SER A 71 -4.83 -14.71 12.99
C SER A 71 -3.51 -14.32 13.65
N ALA A 72 -2.99 -13.13 13.37
CA ALA A 72 -1.76 -12.65 13.98
C ALA A 72 -1.93 -12.25 15.45
N LEU A 73 -3.12 -11.75 15.83
CA LEU A 73 -3.40 -11.37 17.23
C LEU A 73 -3.55 -12.59 18.16
N LEU A 74 -4.16 -13.67 17.68
CA LEU A 74 -4.44 -14.85 18.50
C LEU A 74 -3.30 -15.86 18.50
N ALA A 75 -2.58 -16.04 17.40
CA ALA A 75 -1.54 -17.08 17.29
C ALA A 75 -0.50 -17.03 18.43
N PRO A 76 0.09 -15.88 18.81
CA PRO A 76 1.06 -15.83 19.90
C PRO A 76 0.47 -16.09 21.29
N ARG A 77 -0.85 -15.90 21.47
CA ARG A 77 -1.51 -15.96 22.79
C ARG A 77 -2.18 -17.29 23.08
N THR A 78 -2.76 -17.91 22.05
CA THR A 78 -3.54 -19.14 22.20
C THR A 78 -2.86 -20.33 21.53
N GLY A 79 -1.84 -20.10 20.71
CA GLY A 79 -1.25 -21.13 19.84
C GLY A 79 -2.21 -21.64 18.76
N LEU A 80 -3.41 -21.06 18.62
CA LEU A 80 -4.41 -21.55 17.67
C LEU A 80 -4.04 -21.15 16.23
N PRO A 81 -4.02 -22.11 15.29
CA PRO A 81 -3.71 -21.87 13.88
C PRO A 81 -4.93 -21.29 13.14
N VAL A 82 -5.35 -20.08 13.50
CA VAL A 82 -6.57 -19.44 12.96
C VAL A 82 -6.53 -19.29 11.43
N PHE A 83 -5.36 -18.97 10.86
CA PHE A 83 -5.22 -18.85 9.40
C PHE A 83 -5.33 -20.20 8.68
N PRO A 84 -4.59 -21.27 9.04
CA PRO A 84 -4.82 -22.60 8.48
C PRO A 84 -6.27 -23.09 8.63
N ALA A 85 -6.92 -22.80 9.77
CA ALA A 85 -8.33 -23.12 9.98
C ALA A 85 -9.27 -22.36 9.03
N SER A 86 -9.00 -21.07 8.75
CA SER A 86 -9.78 -20.29 7.78
C SER A 86 -9.56 -20.78 6.34
N LEU A 87 -8.35 -21.23 6.01
CA LEU A 87 -8.04 -21.83 4.71
C LEU A 87 -8.79 -23.16 4.52
N LEU A 88 -8.79 -24.03 5.53
CA LEU A 88 -9.55 -25.28 5.52
C LEU A 88 -11.06 -25.02 5.40
N LEU A 89 -11.59 -24.03 6.13
CA LEU A 89 -12.97 -23.59 6.00
C LEU A 89 -13.29 -23.17 4.56
N GLY A 90 -12.44 -22.37 3.94
CA GLY A 90 -12.59 -21.95 2.55
C GLY A 90 -12.58 -23.11 1.57
N LEU A 91 -11.63 -24.03 1.71
CA LEU A 91 -11.50 -25.23 0.87
C LEU A 91 -12.75 -26.11 0.95
N LEU A 92 -13.22 -26.41 2.17
CA LEU A 92 -14.43 -27.20 2.38
C LEU A 92 -15.67 -26.48 1.87
N ALA A 93 -15.77 -25.16 2.07
CA ALA A 93 -16.89 -24.37 1.59
C ALA A 93 -16.98 -24.34 0.06
N VAL A 94 -15.84 -24.22 -0.63
CA VAL A 94 -15.78 -24.39 -2.09
C VAL A 94 -16.22 -25.81 -2.47
N GLY A 95 -15.69 -26.84 -1.80
CA GLY A 95 -16.06 -28.23 -2.07
C GLY A 95 -17.56 -28.50 -1.94
N PHE A 96 -18.22 -27.95 -0.90
CA PHE A 96 -19.67 -28.06 -0.75
C PHE A 96 -20.44 -27.21 -1.76
N ALA A 97 -20.01 -25.97 -2.02
CA ALA A 97 -20.65 -25.09 -3.01
C ALA A 97 -20.63 -25.72 -4.40
N LEU A 98 -19.52 -26.35 -4.81
CA LEU A 98 -19.39 -26.98 -6.12
C LEU A 98 -20.26 -28.23 -6.30
N ARG A 99 -20.88 -28.77 -5.24
CA ARG A 99 -21.86 -29.86 -5.40
C ARG A 99 -23.17 -29.36 -6.00
N ASP A 100 -23.53 -28.10 -5.75
CA ASP A 100 -24.73 -27.48 -6.30
C ASP A 100 -24.49 -27.01 -7.75
N PRO A 101 -25.26 -27.51 -8.74
CA PRO A 101 -25.17 -27.04 -10.13
C PRO A 101 -25.34 -25.53 -10.30
N VAL A 102 -26.18 -24.88 -9.48
CA VAL A 102 -26.44 -23.44 -9.55
C VAL A 102 -25.23 -22.63 -9.09
N CYS A 103 -24.53 -23.11 -8.06
CA CYS A 103 -23.29 -22.51 -7.61
C CYS A 103 -22.18 -22.68 -8.66
N ARG A 104 -22.07 -23.88 -9.26
CA ARG A 104 -21.09 -24.15 -10.33
C ARG A 104 -21.29 -23.26 -11.56
N SER A 105 -22.53 -23.03 -11.98
CA SER A 105 -22.81 -22.22 -13.17
C SER A 105 -22.43 -20.74 -13.03
N ARG A 106 -22.15 -20.28 -11.81
CA ARG A 106 -21.69 -18.90 -11.54
C ARG A 106 -20.20 -18.71 -11.74
N ILE A 107 -19.42 -19.80 -11.74
CA ILE A 107 -18.00 -19.75 -12.05
C ILE A 107 -17.85 -19.53 -13.54
N ASN A 108 -17.10 -18.49 -13.92
CA ASN A 108 -16.92 -18.10 -15.30
C ASN A 108 -15.44 -18.12 -15.73
N GLY A 109 -15.18 -17.83 -17.01
CA GLY A 109 -13.82 -17.80 -17.57
C GLY A 109 -12.88 -16.81 -16.88
N TRP A 110 -13.40 -15.78 -16.19
CA TRP A 110 -12.56 -14.84 -15.46
C TRP A 110 -11.90 -15.45 -14.23
N THR A 111 -12.45 -16.54 -13.67
CA THR A 111 -11.76 -17.30 -12.62
C THR A 111 -10.43 -17.84 -13.14
N ALA A 112 -10.40 -18.36 -14.37
CA ALA A 112 -9.17 -18.82 -15.01
C ALA A 112 -8.22 -17.67 -15.35
N VAL A 113 -8.75 -16.51 -15.79
CA VAL A 113 -7.94 -15.31 -16.03
C VAL A 113 -7.28 -14.82 -14.74
N CYS A 114 -8.05 -14.68 -13.65
CA CYS A 114 -7.52 -14.25 -12.35
C CYS A 114 -6.52 -15.26 -11.79
N ALA A 115 -6.77 -16.56 -11.93
CA ALA A 115 -5.81 -17.60 -11.60
C ALA A 115 -4.52 -17.44 -12.41
N GLY A 116 -4.63 -17.24 -13.73
CA GLY A 116 -3.49 -17.00 -14.62
C GLY A 116 -2.67 -15.77 -14.23
N LEU A 117 -3.32 -14.67 -13.84
CA LEU A 117 -2.62 -13.47 -13.34
C LEU A 117 -1.80 -13.77 -12.09
N LEU A 118 -2.39 -14.44 -11.09
CA LEU A 118 -1.68 -14.83 -9.87
C LEU A 118 -0.57 -15.85 -10.17
N THR A 119 -0.78 -16.78 -11.10
CA THR A 119 0.25 -17.71 -11.56
C THR A 119 1.41 -16.99 -12.23
N VAL A 120 1.17 -15.96 -13.04
CA VAL A 120 2.25 -15.17 -13.64
C VAL A 120 3.04 -14.44 -12.55
N TYR A 121 2.37 -13.85 -11.56
CA TYR A 121 3.06 -13.26 -10.41
C TYR A 121 3.96 -14.28 -9.70
N LEU A 122 3.42 -15.45 -9.32
CA LEU A 122 4.20 -16.51 -8.71
C LEU A 122 5.34 -17.00 -9.63
N ALA A 123 5.12 -17.06 -10.94
CA ALA A 123 6.16 -17.45 -11.89
C ALA A 123 7.30 -16.42 -11.94
N THR A 124 7.00 -15.12 -11.95
CA THR A 124 8.03 -14.07 -11.91
C THR A 124 8.83 -14.10 -10.62
N GLN A 125 8.17 -14.34 -9.48
CA GLN A 125 8.83 -14.49 -8.18
C GLN A 125 9.66 -15.79 -8.10
N ALA A 126 9.17 -16.88 -8.70
CA ALA A 126 9.92 -18.13 -8.81
C ALA A 126 11.18 -17.97 -9.67
N ILE A 127 11.11 -17.22 -10.76
CA ILE A 127 12.28 -16.90 -11.59
C ILE A 127 13.27 -16.04 -10.81
N ALA A 128 12.81 -15.02 -10.07
CA ALA A 128 13.67 -14.22 -9.19
C ALA A 128 14.34 -15.08 -8.10
N THR A 129 13.66 -16.11 -7.60
CA THR A 129 14.21 -17.05 -6.60
C THR A 129 15.40 -17.84 -7.14
N ILE A 130 15.47 -18.11 -8.45
CA ILE A 130 16.63 -18.78 -9.08
C ILE A 130 17.89 -17.93 -8.95
N GLY A 131 17.76 -16.60 -9.04
CA GLY A 131 18.86 -15.64 -8.89
C GLY A 131 19.12 -15.20 -7.45
N SER A 132 18.44 -15.80 -6.47
CA SER A 132 18.49 -15.38 -5.08
C SER A 132 19.85 -15.65 -4.43
N ILE A 133 20.31 -14.70 -3.62
CA ILE A 133 21.47 -14.86 -2.75
C ILE A 133 21.16 -15.64 -1.47
N ASP A 134 19.89 -15.74 -1.08
CA ASP A 134 19.40 -16.59 0.00
C ASP A 134 18.21 -17.42 -0.49
N THR A 135 18.54 -18.57 -1.06
CA THR A 135 17.54 -19.48 -1.61
C THR A 135 16.60 -20.04 -0.55
N ALA A 136 17.05 -20.14 0.71
CA ALA A 136 16.22 -20.67 1.78
C ALA A 136 15.10 -19.68 2.12
N GLU A 137 15.44 -18.42 2.39
CA GLU A 137 14.45 -17.38 2.68
C GLU A 137 13.52 -17.12 1.48
N SER A 138 14.07 -17.03 0.27
CA SER A 138 13.26 -16.86 -0.94
C SER A 138 12.32 -18.04 -1.19
N SER A 139 12.76 -19.28 -0.97
CA SER A 139 11.88 -20.46 -1.12
C SER A 139 10.77 -20.51 -0.05
N ALA A 140 11.07 -20.13 1.19
CA ALA A 140 10.08 -20.00 2.26
C ALA A 140 9.06 -18.91 1.94
N ASN A 141 9.53 -17.78 1.39
CA ASN A 141 8.67 -16.70 0.93
C ASN A 141 7.78 -17.15 -0.25
N MET A 142 8.32 -17.88 -1.22
CA MET A 142 7.55 -18.46 -2.32
C MET A 142 6.43 -19.38 -1.83
N GLN A 143 6.70 -20.21 -0.80
CA GLN A 143 5.67 -21.03 -0.17
C GLN A 143 4.58 -20.17 0.46
N ARG A 144 4.95 -19.12 1.23
CA ARG A 144 3.99 -18.19 1.85
C ARG A 144 3.13 -17.48 0.80
N GLN A 145 3.73 -16.92 -0.24
CA GLN A 145 3.02 -16.24 -1.33
C GLN A 145 2.09 -17.19 -2.10
N THR A 146 2.50 -18.44 -2.29
CA THR A 146 1.66 -19.47 -2.93
C THR A 146 0.42 -19.74 -2.08
N ILE A 147 0.58 -19.94 -0.77
CA ILE A 147 -0.54 -20.15 0.15
C ILE A 147 -1.47 -18.94 0.17
N ASP A 148 -0.93 -17.72 0.19
CA ASP A 148 -1.73 -16.51 0.14
C ASP A 148 -2.49 -16.38 -1.20
N CYS A 149 -1.88 -16.73 -2.34
CA CYS A 149 -2.58 -16.76 -3.64
C CYS A 149 -3.70 -17.81 -3.66
N VAL A 150 -3.49 -18.97 -3.05
CA VAL A 150 -4.54 -19.99 -2.88
C VAL A 150 -5.69 -19.44 -2.03
N PHE A 151 -5.40 -18.74 -0.93
CA PHE A 151 -6.41 -18.06 -0.12
C PHE A 151 -7.22 -17.06 -0.96
N VAL A 152 -6.56 -16.22 -1.76
CA VAL A 152 -7.23 -15.28 -2.68
C VAL A 152 -8.14 -16.01 -3.66
N MET A 153 -7.69 -17.11 -4.24
CA MET A 153 -8.50 -17.90 -5.16
C MET A 153 -9.71 -18.55 -4.49
N LEU A 154 -9.58 -19.05 -3.26
CA LEU A 154 -10.71 -19.58 -2.49
C LEU A 154 -11.75 -18.50 -2.22
N VAL A 155 -11.33 -17.32 -1.76
CA VAL A 155 -12.24 -16.18 -1.53
C VAL A 155 -12.89 -15.74 -2.84
N LEU A 156 -12.13 -15.68 -3.95
CA LEU A 156 -12.64 -15.29 -5.26
C LEU A 156 -13.73 -16.24 -5.76
N ILE A 157 -13.49 -17.56 -5.66
CA ILE A 157 -14.49 -18.57 -6.03
C ILE A 157 -15.72 -18.43 -5.12
N LEU A 158 -15.53 -18.27 -3.81
CA LEU A 158 -16.64 -18.11 -2.86
C LEU A 158 -17.47 -16.84 -3.13
N VAL A 159 -16.83 -15.73 -3.50
CA VAL A 159 -17.51 -14.49 -3.93
C VAL A 159 -18.41 -14.77 -5.15
N GLN A 160 -17.90 -15.49 -6.14
CA GLN A 160 -18.66 -15.82 -7.36
C GLN A 160 -19.82 -16.79 -7.08
N VAL A 161 -19.56 -17.93 -6.44
CA VAL A 161 -20.60 -18.94 -6.20
C VAL A 161 -21.70 -18.42 -5.29
N THR A 162 -21.40 -17.53 -4.35
CA THR A 162 -22.43 -16.93 -3.49
C THR A 162 -23.24 -15.85 -4.22
N ALA A 163 -22.66 -15.15 -5.20
CA ALA A 163 -23.25 -14.00 -5.90
C ALA A 163 -23.77 -12.92 -4.94
N ARG A 164 -23.04 -12.69 -3.83
CA ARG A 164 -23.39 -11.72 -2.78
C ARG A 164 -22.24 -10.73 -2.49
N PRO A 165 -21.67 -10.04 -3.50
CA PRO A 165 -20.53 -9.14 -3.29
C PRO A 165 -20.84 -7.99 -2.34
N TRP A 166 -22.09 -7.51 -2.31
CA TRP A 166 -22.55 -6.49 -1.35
C TRP A 166 -22.46 -6.93 0.11
N THR A 167 -22.75 -8.21 0.39
CA THR A 167 -22.64 -8.75 1.75
C THR A 167 -21.18 -8.81 2.18
N ILE A 168 -20.28 -9.21 1.27
CA ILE A 168 -18.85 -9.29 1.57
C ILE A 168 -18.27 -7.90 1.81
N ALA A 169 -18.62 -6.91 1.00
CA ALA A 169 -18.26 -5.52 1.23
C ALA A 169 -18.82 -4.98 2.56
N ALA A 170 -20.05 -5.35 2.92
CA ALA A 170 -20.65 -5.01 4.21
C ALA A 170 -19.87 -5.62 5.38
N VAL A 171 -19.41 -6.87 5.27
CA VAL A 171 -18.58 -7.51 6.31
C VAL A 171 -17.26 -6.76 6.48
N ILE A 172 -16.56 -6.41 5.39
CA ILE A 172 -15.33 -5.61 5.43
C ILE A 172 -15.57 -4.30 6.19
N VAL A 173 -16.60 -3.55 5.78
CA VAL A 173 -16.91 -2.24 6.35
C VAL A 173 -17.32 -2.33 7.82
N VAL A 174 -18.14 -3.31 8.18
CA VAL A 174 -18.57 -3.52 9.57
C VAL A 174 -17.38 -3.91 10.44
N THR A 175 -16.52 -4.85 10.00
CA THR A 175 -15.31 -5.22 10.74
C THR A 175 -14.41 -4.02 10.97
N LEU A 176 -14.10 -3.25 9.94
CA LEU A 176 -13.28 -2.04 10.06
C LEU A 176 -13.93 -0.99 10.98
N ALA A 177 -15.21 -0.70 10.81
CA ALA A 177 -15.93 0.27 11.62
C ALA A 177 -16.02 -0.15 13.10
N SER A 178 -16.21 -1.44 13.38
CA SER A 178 -16.19 -1.97 14.75
C SER A 178 -14.82 -1.78 15.40
N ILE A 179 -13.74 -2.02 14.67
CA ILE A 179 -12.37 -1.79 15.17
C ILE A 179 -12.13 -0.28 15.37
N CYS A 180 -12.56 0.57 14.44
CA CYS A 180 -12.50 2.01 14.62
C CYS A 180 -13.26 2.48 15.87
N ALA A 181 -14.43 1.91 16.14
CA ALA A 181 -15.18 2.20 17.37
C ALA A 181 -14.36 1.81 18.61
N LEU A 182 -13.71 0.64 18.63
CA LEU A 182 -12.82 0.25 19.72
C LEU A 182 -11.62 1.21 19.86
N THR A 183 -11.02 1.68 18.75
CA THR A 183 -9.93 2.66 18.80
C THR A 183 -10.38 4.00 19.36
N ILE A 184 -11.59 4.46 19.01
CA ILE A 184 -12.16 5.71 19.54
C ILE A 184 -12.48 5.55 21.02
N ILE A 185 -13.04 4.42 21.44
CA ILE A 185 -13.29 4.13 22.86
C ILE A 185 -11.96 4.08 23.62
N SER A 186 -10.93 3.43 23.08
CA SER A 186 -9.58 3.41 23.66
C SER A 186 -9.06 4.82 23.88
N TRP A 187 -9.17 5.68 22.86
CA TRP A 187 -8.74 7.06 22.91
C TRP A 187 -9.52 7.91 23.91
N VAL A 188 -10.85 7.96 23.78
CA VAL A 188 -11.70 8.90 24.55
C VAL A 188 -11.90 8.44 25.99
N VAL A 189 -12.12 7.15 26.22
CA VAL A 189 -12.47 6.61 27.55
C VAL A 189 -11.23 6.18 28.33
N PHE A 190 -10.25 5.58 27.65
CA PHE A 190 -9.10 4.95 28.30
C PHE A 190 -7.78 5.67 28.04
N GLY A 191 -7.78 6.83 27.37
CA GLY A 191 -6.56 7.59 27.07
C GLY A 191 -5.52 6.81 26.27
N GLY A 192 -5.93 5.77 25.51
CA GLY A 192 -5.06 4.87 24.77
C GLY A 192 -4.54 3.66 25.55
N ALA A 193 -4.86 3.50 26.83
CA ALA A 193 -4.36 2.39 27.65
C ALA A 193 -5.03 1.04 27.32
N ALA A 194 -6.30 1.06 26.89
CA ALA A 194 -7.05 -0.17 26.60
C ALA A 194 -6.78 -0.65 25.18
N THR A 195 -6.13 -1.81 25.05
CA THR A 195 -5.81 -2.38 23.73
C THR A 195 -6.88 -3.31 23.15
N PHE A 196 -7.89 -3.68 23.94
CA PHE A 196 -8.97 -4.62 23.58
C PHE A 196 -8.44 -5.92 22.96
N GLY A 197 -7.47 -6.55 23.62
CA GLY A 197 -6.83 -7.74 23.08
C GLY A 197 -5.99 -7.44 21.83
N GLY A 198 -5.44 -6.24 21.71
CA GLY A 198 -4.65 -5.82 20.56
C GLY A 198 -5.46 -5.42 19.33
N LEU A 199 -6.78 -5.30 19.42
CA LEU A 199 -7.63 -4.72 18.36
C LEU A 199 -7.51 -3.19 18.27
N SER A 200 -6.94 -2.54 19.29
CA SER A 200 -6.64 -1.11 19.31
C SER A 200 -5.27 -0.86 19.93
N THR A 201 -4.21 -0.95 19.15
CA THR A 201 -2.85 -0.66 19.59
C THR A 201 -2.52 0.82 19.40
N VAL A 202 -1.88 1.42 20.41
CA VAL A 202 -1.19 2.70 20.25
C VAL A 202 0.22 2.39 19.76
N THR A 203 0.59 2.96 18.61
CA THR A 203 1.92 2.81 18.02
C THR A 203 2.82 3.95 18.48
N THR A 204 4.11 3.68 18.72
CA THR A 204 5.07 4.67 19.22
C THR A 204 5.07 5.93 18.36
N ALA A 205 4.97 7.07 19.02
CA ALA A 205 5.07 8.39 18.42
C ALA A 205 6.56 8.75 18.27
N SER A 206 7.10 8.70 17.05
CA SER A 206 8.33 9.42 16.73
C SER A 206 7.98 10.67 15.92
N GLY A 207 8.58 11.80 16.32
CA GLY A 207 8.46 13.12 15.69
C GLY A 207 8.09 14.25 16.65
N GLU A 208 8.82 15.37 16.55
CA GLU A 208 8.74 16.58 17.40
C GLU A 208 7.36 17.29 17.36
N LEU A 209 6.48 16.89 16.42
CA LEU A 209 5.15 17.49 16.18
C LEU A 209 3.98 16.54 16.47
N VAL A 210 4.19 15.42 17.18
CA VAL A 210 3.11 14.46 17.50
C VAL A 210 2.33 14.92 18.74
N THR A 211 1.28 15.70 18.53
CA THR A 211 0.35 16.15 19.60
C THR A 211 -0.70 15.11 19.98
N THR A 212 -0.86 14.03 19.19
CA THR A 212 -1.87 12.97 19.40
C THR A 212 -1.27 11.58 19.20
N ALA A 213 -1.64 10.63 20.07
CA ALA A 213 -1.21 9.24 19.95
C ALA A 213 -1.67 8.62 18.62
N ARG A 214 -0.80 7.84 17.99
CA ARG A 214 -1.07 7.18 16.70
C ARG A 214 -1.69 5.81 16.92
N TYR A 215 -2.83 5.52 16.32
CA TYR A 215 -3.53 4.25 16.48
C TYR A 215 -3.31 3.32 15.29
N GLY A 216 -2.89 2.08 15.57
CA GLY A 216 -2.65 1.00 14.61
C GLY A 216 -3.81 0.02 14.44
N GLY A 217 -4.93 0.22 15.15
CA GLY A 217 -6.02 -0.75 15.15
C GLY A 217 -5.51 -2.14 15.58
N PRO A 218 -5.70 -3.19 14.76
CA PRO A 218 -5.23 -4.53 15.06
C PRO A 218 -3.80 -4.80 14.57
N LEU A 219 -3.12 -3.79 14.02
CA LEU A 219 -1.81 -3.87 13.40
C LEU A 219 -0.75 -3.14 14.26
N PRO A 220 0.53 -3.55 14.20
CA PRO A 220 1.61 -2.90 14.94
C PRO A 220 2.01 -1.52 14.38
N ASP A 221 1.50 -1.12 13.20
CA ASP A 221 1.85 0.16 12.55
C ASP A 221 0.58 0.86 12.03
N SER A 222 0.42 2.14 12.40
CA SER A 222 -0.68 3.02 11.98
C SER A 222 -0.75 3.29 10.48
N ASN A 223 0.37 3.22 9.75
CA ASN A 223 0.38 3.39 8.30
C ASN A 223 -0.26 2.19 7.60
N PHE A 224 0.07 0.96 8.03
CA PHE A 224 -0.59 -0.25 7.49
C PHE A 224 -2.07 -0.29 7.83
N TRP A 225 -2.45 0.18 9.02
CA TRP A 225 -3.85 0.30 9.41
C TRP A 225 -4.60 1.31 8.54
N GLY A 226 -3.99 2.47 8.30
CA GLY A 226 -4.51 3.45 7.36
C GLY A 226 -4.74 2.87 5.96
N ARG A 227 -3.81 2.05 5.44
CA ARG A 227 -3.98 1.33 4.16
C ARG A 227 -5.21 0.39 4.17
N HIS A 228 -5.55 -0.25 5.29
CA HIS A 228 -6.77 -1.06 5.42
C HIS A 228 -8.04 -0.21 5.40
N LEU A 229 -8.05 0.90 6.13
CA LEU A 229 -9.21 1.81 6.20
C LEU A 229 -9.49 2.48 4.85
N VAL A 230 -8.45 2.86 4.12
CA VAL A 230 -8.56 3.47 2.79
C VAL A 230 -9.24 2.53 1.79
N MET A 231 -9.03 1.21 1.90
CA MET A 231 -9.76 0.22 1.07
C MET A 231 -11.25 0.13 1.44
N GLY A 232 -11.59 0.23 2.74
CA GLY A 232 -12.97 0.15 3.22
C GLY A 232 -13.80 1.42 2.94
N LEU A 233 -13.15 2.58 2.87
CA LEU A 233 -13.78 3.88 2.68
C LEU A 233 -14.73 3.96 1.45
N PRO A 234 -14.30 3.62 0.22
CA PRO A 234 -15.18 3.68 -0.95
C PRO A 234 -16.28 2.61 -0.89
N MET A 235 -16.03 1.47 -0.21
CA MET A 235 -17.04 0.41 -0.02
C MET A 235 -18.16 0.87 0.92
N ALA A 236 -17.81 1.56 2.02
CA ALA A 236 -18.79 2.17 2.92
C ALA A 236 -19.64 3.21 2.19
N ALA A 237 -19.01 4.05 1.36
CA ALA A 237 -19.71 5.04 0.55
C ALA A 237 -20.61 4.40 -0.52
N ALA A 238 -20.20 3.27 -1.11
CA ALA A 238 -21.03 2.48 -2.02
C ALA A 238 -22.26 1.86 -1.31
N LEU A 239 -22.09 1.31 -0.11
CA LEU A 239 -23.17 0.75 0.70
C LEU A 239 -24.17 1.83 1.14
N LEU A 240 -23.68 3.00 1.55
CA LEU A 240 -24.51 4.17 1.84
C LEU A 240 -25.31 4.59 0.61
N THR A 241 -24.64 4.75 -0.54
CA THR A 241 -25.29 5.11 -1.81
C THR A 241 -26.37 4.09 -2.18
N HIS A 242 -26.09 2.80 -1.97
CA HIS A 242 -27.05 1.73 -2.23
C HIS A 242 -28.28 1.82 -1.31
N ALA A 243 -28.08 2.07 -0.02
CA ALA A 243 -29.16 2.21 0.95
C ALA A 243 -30.03 3.44 0.69
N LEU A 244 -29.43 4.59 0.36
CA LEU A 244 -30.13 5.82 0.01
C LEU A 244 -30.97 5.67 -1.24
N ARG A 245 -30.41 5.07 -2.31
CA ARG A 245 -31.16 4.78 -3.55
C ARG A 245 -32.31 3.79 -3.33
N SER A 246 -32.20 2.91 -2.33
CA SER A 246 -33.24 1.95 -2.00
C SER A 246 -34.25 2.48 -0.96
N ALA A 247 -34.19 3.78 -0.61
CA ALA A 247 -35.01 4.43 0.41
C ALA A 247 -34.99 3.77 1.80
N ARG A 248 -33.94 3.00 2.12
CA ARG A 248 -33.80 2.29 3.41
C ARG A 248 -33.12 3.17 4.44
N ARG A 249 -33.87 4.11 5.03
CA ARG A 249 -33.35 5.12 5.97
C ARG A 249 -32.55 4.54 7.14
N GLY A 250 -33.03 3.46 7.77
CA GLY A 250 -32.32 2.79 8.86
C GLY A 250 -30.97 2.20 8.43
N ALA A 251 -30.93 1.52 7.28
CA ALA A 251 -29.68 1.00 6.72
C ALA A 251 -28.72 2.15 6.32
N ALA A 252 -29.25 3.25 5.78
CA ALA A 252 -28.44 4.42 5.46
C ALA A 252 -27.80 5.02 6.71
N ALA A 253 -28.52 5.12 7.83
CA ALA A 253 -27.97 5.60 9.11
C ALA A 253 -26.81 4.73 9.60
N ILE A 254 -26.91 3.40 9.49
CA ILE A 254 -25.83 2.47 9.83
C ILE A 254 -24.58 2.73 8.97
N TRP A 255 -24.75 2.93 7.66
CA TRP A 255 -23.61 3.19 6.76
C TRP A 255 -23.02 4.59 6.93
N VAL A 256 -23.83 5.58 7.31
CA VAL A 256 -23.33 6.91 7.73
C VAL A 256 -22.45 6.76 8.98
N LEU A 257 -22.93 6.03 10.00
CA LEU A 257 -22.15 5.79 11.21
C LEU A 257 -20.84 5.05 10.89
N ALA A 258 -20.89 3.99 10.08
CA ALA A 258 -19.69 3.27 9.65
C ALA A 258 -18.70 4.20 8.93
N LEU A 259 -19.17 5.06 8.03
CA LEU A 259 -18.33 6.02 7.32
C LEU A 259 -17.67 7.04 8.28
N ILE A 260 -18.42 7.55 9.25
CA ILE A 260 -17.88 8.44 10.29
C ILE A 260 -16.80 7.72 11.12
N LEU A 261 -17.04 6.47 11.52
CA LEU A 261 -16.07 5.67 12.26
C LEU A 261 -14.79 5.41 11.44
N LEU A 262 -14.92 5.08 10.16
CA LEU A 262 -13.79 4.92 9.23
C LEU A 262 -12.98 6.22 9.10
N LEU A 263 -13.64 7.37 8.92
CA LEU A 263 -12.97 8.67 8.84
C LEU A 263 -12.27 9.06 10.14
N ALA A 264 -12.90 8.80 11.29
CA ALA A 264 -12.28 8.99 12.59
C ALA A 264 -11.09 8.05 12.82
N GLY A 265 -11.17 6.79 12.37
CA GLY A 265 -10.05 5.86 12.38
C GLY A 265 -8.88 6.33 11.50
N ILE A 266 -9.18 6.84 10.29
CA ILE A 266 -8.17 7.44 9.40
C ILE A 266 -7.49 8.62 10.09
N TYR A 267 -8.26 9.50 10.73
CA TYR A 267 -7.73 10.60 11.53
C TYR A 267 -6.80 10.12 12.65
N LEU A 268 -7.21 9.12 13.44
CA LEU A 268 -6.41 8.58 14.54
C LEU A 268 -5.13 7.86 14.11
N THR A 269 -4.99 7.51 12.82
CA THR A 269 -3.70 6.98 12.30
C THR A 269 -2.60 8.04 12.27
N GLN A 270 -2.99 9.33 12.16
CA GLN A 270 -2.09 10.48 11.97
C GLN A 270 -1.04 10.27 10.86
N SER A 271 -1.39 9.46 9.84
CA SER A 271 -0.48 9.10 8.76
C SER A 271 -0.71 10.00 7.55
N ARG A 272 0.31 10.79 7.21
CA ARG A 272 0.39 11.65 6.02
C ARG A 272 0.00 10.90 4.72
N GLY A 273 0.60 9.72 4.52
CA GLY A 273 0.31 8.86 3.37
C GLY A 273 -1.13 8.32 3.32
N THR A 274 -1.73 8.05 4.48
CA THR A 274 -3.12 7.61 4.58
C THR A 274 -4.09 8.71 4.16
N PHE A 275 -3.86 9.96 4.56
CA PHE A 275 -4.71 11.08 4.14
C PHE A 275 -4.65 11.31 2.63
N LEU A 276 -3.45 11.28 2.04
CA LEU A 276 -3.26 11.39 0.60
C LEU A 276 -3.98 10.24 -0.15
N ALA A 277 -3.77 9.00 0.30
CA ALA A 277 -4.40 7.83 -0.31
C ALA A 277 -5.93 7.86 -0.20
N ALA A 278 -6.49 8.28 0.95
CA ALA A 278 -7.93 8.47 1.12
C ALA A 278 -8.49 9.49 0.12
N GLY A 279 -7.80 10.61 -0.09
CA GLY A 279 -8.15 11.62 -1.09
C GLY A 279 -8.19 11.05 -2.51
N VAL A 280 -7.13 10.33 -2.91
CA VAL A 280 -7.06 9.68 -4.23
C VAL A 280 -8.20 8.68 -4.42
N VAL A 281 -8.48 7.83 -3.42
CA VAL A 281 -9.56 6.84 -3.48
C VAL A 281 -10.93 7.48 -3.70
N ILE A 282 -11.21 8.56 -2.98
CA ILE A 282 -12.46 9.30 -3.15
C ILE A 282 -12.58 9.85 -4.59
N VAL A 283 -11.51 10.44 -5.12
CA VAL A 283 -11.48 10.97 -6.50
C VAL A 283 -11.71 9.87 -7.53
N VAL A 284 -11.00 8.74 -7.41
CA VAL A 284 -11.15 7.59 -8.31
C VAL A 284 -12.56 7.02 -8.25
N TRP A 285 -13.12 6.86 -7.05
CA TRP A 285 -14.48 6.38 -6.88
C TRP A 285 -15.51 7.31 -7.53
N PHE A 286 -15.38 8.62 -7.33
CA PHE A 286 -16.25 9.63 -7.94
C PHE A 286 -16.16 9.66 -9.47
N ALA A 287 -14.98 9.40 -10.04
CA ALA A 287 -14.80 9.27 -11.47
C ALA A 287 -15.52 8.03 -12.04
N ALA A 288 -15.51 6.91 -11.30
CA ALA A 288 -16.03 5.62 -11.77
C ALA A 288 -17.55 5.41 -11.53
N VAL A 289 -18.12 5.95 -10.44
CA VAL A 289 -19.49 5.66 -9.94
C VAL A 289 -20.64 6.13 -10.86
N GLY A 290 -20.37 7.05 -11.79
CA GLY A 290 -21.33 7.55 -12.79
C GLY A 290 -21.96 8.92 -12.47
N ARG A 291 -22.57 9.56 -13.48
CA ARG A 291 -22.95 11.00 -13.46
C ARG A 291 -23.90 11.40 -12.32
N GLY A 292 -24.85 10.53 -11.96
CA GLY A 292 -25.88 10.85 -10.96
C GLY A 292 -25.39 10.87 -9.51
N VAL A 293 -24.33 10.12 -9.17
CA VAL A 293 -23.69 10.15 -7.84
C VAL A 293 -22.56 11.18 -7.85
N ARG A 294 -21.87 11.33 -8.98
CA ARG A 294 -20.82 12.34 -9.14
C ARG A 294 -21.29 13.76 -8.81
N ARG A 295 -22.52 14.15 -9.16
CA ARG A 295 -23.05 15.49 -8.80
C ARG A 295 -23.19 15.70 -7.29
N TRP A 296 -23.63 14.67 -6.55
CA TRP A 296 -23.76 14.72 -5.10
C TRP A 296 -22.39 14.67 -4.41
N ALA A 297 -21.48 13.87 -4.96
CA ALA A 297 -20.09 13.81 -4.54
C ALA A 297 -19.37 15.16 -4.65
N LEU A 298 -19.59 15.92 -5.74
CA LEU A 298 -19.02 17.26 -5.89
C LEU A 298 -19.53 18.23 -4.82
N MET A 299 -20.77 18.06 -4.33
CA MET A 299 -21.32 18.86 -3.23
C MET A 299 -20.68 18.54 -1.88
N LEU A 300 -19.97 17.42 -1.75
CA LEU A 300 -19.23 17.04 -0.53
C LEU A 300 -17.80 17.58 -0.52
N ILE A 301 -17.31 18.17 -1.62
CA ILE A 301 -15.96 18.78 -1.68
C ILE A 301 -15.76 19.87 -0.61
N PRO A 302 -16.71 20.81 -0.36
CA PRO A 302 -16.55 21.82 0.69
C PRO A 302 -16.43 21.19 2.09
N PHE A 303 -17.14 20.09 2.35
CA PHE A 303 -17.02 19.34 3.60
C PHE A 303 -15.70 18.60 3.72
N GLY A 304 -15.18 18.07 2.60
CA GLY A 304 -13.81 17.55 2.53
C GLY A 304 -12.78 18.66 2.78
N ALA A 305 -12.97 19.84 2.21
CA ALA A 305 -12.10 21.01 2.45
C ALA A 305 -12.17 21.50 3.91
N ALA A 306 -13.32 21.39 4.58
CA ALA A 306 -13.45 21.73 6.00
C ALA A 306 -12.58 20.83 6.91
N THR A 307 -12.19 19.63 6.46
CA THR A 307 -11.25 18.78 7.21
C THR A 307 -9.86 19.42 7.36
N PHE A 308 -9.47 20.34 6.47
CA PHE A 308 -8.21 21.07 6.62
C PHE A 308 -8.21 22.00 7.85
N ALA A 309 -9.38 22.43 8.32
CA ALA A 309 -9.51 23.22 9.54
C ALA A 309 -9.46 22.37 10.82
N VAL A 310 -9.44 21.03 10.71
CA VAL A 310 -9.34 20.13 11.86
C VAL A 310 -7.88 20.12 12.37
N PRO A 311 -7.64 20.41 13.66
CA PRO A 311 -6.31 20.35 14.25
C PRO A 311 -5.65 18.99 13.99
N GLY A 312 -4.38 19.00 13.57
CA GLY A 312 -3.64 17.79 13.22
C GLY A 312 -3.87 17.28 11.79
N VAL A 313 -4.94 17.65 11.09
CA VAL A 313 -5.10 17.31 9.65
C VAL A 313 -4.41 18.36 8.79
N GLY A 314 -4.74 19.64 8.96
CA GLY A 314 -4.18 20.75 8.18
C GLY A 314 -2.66 20.78 8.24
N ASN A 315 -2.08 20.76 9.45
CA ASN A 315 -0.63 20.76 9.66
C ASN A 315 0.05 19.53 9.04
N ARG A 316 -0.61 18.36 9.00
CA ARG A 316 -0.02 17.15 8.40
C ARG A 316 -0.06 17.19 6.90
N ILE A 317 -1.12 17.75 6.30
CA ILE A 317 -1.18 17.94 4.84
C ILE A 317 -0.17 19.02 4.43
N LEU A 318 -0.10 20.14 5.16
CA LEU A 318 0.93 21.16 4.96
C LEU A 318 2.32 20.55 5.06
N ALA A 319 2.60 19.73 6.08
CA ALA A 319 3.88 19.07 6.20
C ALA A 319 4.15 18.02 5.09
N VAL A 320 3.12 17.42 4.47
CA VAL A 320 3.32 16.65 3.23
C VAL A 320 3.80 17.57 2.12
N PHE A 321 3.19 18.75 1.97
CA PHE A 321 3.63 19.73 0.99
C PHE A 321 5.04 20.25 1.30
N GLU A 322 5.37 20.53 2.56
CA GLU A 322 6.71 20.95 3.00
C GLU A 322 7.75 19.87 2.76
N ASP A 323 7.48 18.59 3.08
CA ASP A 323 8.38 17.47 2.73
C ASP A 323 8.64 17.39 1.21
N PHE A 324 7.66 17.80 0.38
CA PHE A 324 7.84 17.88 -1.08
C PHE A 324 8.55 19.16 -1.53
N THR A 325 8.57 20.22 -0.72
CA THR A 325 9.09 21.56 -1.08
C THR A 325 10.37 21.99 -0.36
N GLU A 326 10.84 21.26 0.65
CA GLU A 326 12.08 21.58 1.37
C GLU A 326 12.99 20.35 1.32
N THR A 327 14.11 20.47 0.61
CA THR A 327 15.17 19.45 0.53
C THR A 327 16.35 19.83 1.43
N GLU A 328 16.23 20.90 2.21
CA GLU A 328 17.31 21.32 3.11
C GLU A 328 17.25 20.56 4.44
N THR A 329 18.20 19.65 4.54
CA THR A 329 18.52 18.81 5.68
C THR A 329 19.18 19.63 6.76
N GLN A 330 18.40 20.28 7.62
CA GLN A 330 18.91 20.82 8.88
C GLN A 330 18.90 19.76 9.99
N VAL A 331 19.85 19.93 10.91
CA VAL A 331 20.34 19.04 12.00
C VAL A 331 19.29 18.54 13.02
N ASN A 332 18.00 18.69 12.76
CA ASN A 332 16.87 18.20 13.56
C ASN A 332 15.91 17.27 12.77
N VAL A 333 16.42 16.50 11.79
CA VAL A 333 15.57 15.56 11.05
C VAL A 333 15.07 14.44 11.98
N ASP A 334 13.76 14.20 11.97
CA ASP A 334 13.14 13.06 12.65
C ASP A 334 13.87 11.75 12.23
N PRO A 335 14.44 10.98 13.19
CA PRO A 335 15.16 9.75 12.90
C PRO A 335 14.37 8.78 12.01
N SER A 336 13.03 8.80 12.08
CA SER A 336 12.17 7.95 11.26
C SER A 336 12.11 8.35 9.78
N VAL A 337 12.35 9.62 9.44
CA VAL A 337 12.46 10.09 8.06
C VAL A 337 13.80 9.67 7.47
N VAL A 338 14.90 9.90 8.22
CA VAL A 338 16.25 9.48 7.81
C VAL A 338 16.32 7.98 7.55
N GLN A 339 15.74 7.19 8.46
CA GLN A 339 15.63 5.73 8.34
C GLN A 339 14.90 5.31 7.05
N ARG A 340 13.80 5.97 6.69
CA ARG A 340 13.02 5.64 5.48
C ARG A 340 13.72 6.06 4.20
N VAL A 341 14.35 7.23 4.19
CA VAL A 341 15.10 7.72 3.02
C VAL A 341 16.29 6.79 2.76
N SER A 342 17.07 6.49 3.80
CA SER A 342 18.17 5.52 3.71
C SER A 342 17.68 4.15 3.22
N ALA A 343 16.60 3.60 3.79
CA ALA A 343 16.09 2.29 3.35
C ALA A 343 15.63 2.28 1.88
N GLN A 344 15.03 3.37 1.39
CA GLN A 344 14.69 3.48 -0.04
C GLN A 344 15.93 3.60 -0.92
N GLU A 345 16.94 4.38 -0.51
CA GLU A 345 18.22 4.45 -1.21
C GLU A 345 18.92 3.09 -1.29
N GLN A 346 18.94 2.33 -0.19
CA GLN A 346 19.46 0.95 -0.17
C GLN A 346 18.76 0.07 -1.20
N ALA A 347 17.43 0.14 -1.26
CA ALA A 347 16.65 -0.63 -2.23
C ALA A 347 16.99 -0.27 -3.68
N TRP A 348 17.20 1.02 -3.98
CA TRP A 348 17.62 1.45 -5.31
C TRP A 348 19.05 1.05 -5.64
N LEU A 349 19.98 1.14 -4.68
CA LEU A 349 21.35 0.63 -4.86
C LEU A 349 21.37 -0.87 -5.13
N MET A 350 20.53 -1.65 -4.44
CA MET A 350 20.36 -3.08 -4.72
C MET A 350 19.81 -3.31 -6.14
N PHE A 351 18.84 -2.52 -6.56
CA PHE A 351 18.30 -2.62 -7.92
C PHE A 351 19.35 -2.30 -8.99
N ASP A 352 20.16 -1.26 -8.79
CA ASP A 352 21.22 -0.87 -9.71
C ASP A 352 22.29 -1.97 -9.86
N GLU A 353 22.57 -2.71 -8.79
CA GLU A 353 23.50 -3.85 -8.84
C GLU A 353 22.92 -5.09 -9.52
N ARG A 354 21.63 -5.39 -9.30
CA ARG A 354 20.97 -6.61 -9.80
C ARG A 354 19.61 -6.30 -10.45
N PRO A 355 19.57 -5.56 -11.56
CA PRO A 355 18.33 -5.02 -12.10
C PRO A 355 17.37 -6.08 -12.68
N LEU A 356 17.88 -7.24 -13.12
CA LEU A 356 17.04 -8.26 -13.74
C LEU A 356 16.31 -9.14 -12.72
N PHE A 357 17.06 -9.77 -11.81
CA PHE A 357 16.54 -10.76 -10.86
C PHE A 357 16.46 -10.25 -9.41
N GLY A 358 17.04 -9.09 -9.11
CA GLY A 358 17.22 -8.62 -7.73
C GLY A 358 18.11 -9.54 -6.90
N PHE A 359 18.02 -9.38 -5.58
CA PHE A 359 18.73 -10.21 -4.60
C PHE A 359 17.96 -11.49 -4.20
N GLY A 360 16.72 -11.62 -4.60
CA GLY A 360 15.82 -12.71 -4.24
C GLY A 360 14.64 -12.22 -3.40
N PRO A 361 13.42 -12.77 -3.59
CA PRO A 361 12.26 -12.41 -2.78
C PRO A 361 12.52 -12.57 -1.27
N ALA A 362 12.08 -11.60 -0.47
CA ALA A 362 12.25 -11.49 0.98
C ALA A 362 13.70 -11.39 1.51
N THR A 363 14.67 -11.06 0.66
CA THR A 363 16.09 -10.95 1.06
C THR A 363 16.54 -9.55 1.45
N TYR A 364 15.70 -8.52 1.26
CA TYR A 364 16.05 -7.14 1.61
C TYR A 364 16.56 -7.00 3.05
N PRO A 365 15.90 -7.53 4.10
CA PRO A 365 16.37 -7.40 5.47
C PRO A 365 17.80 -7.92 5.67
N GLY A 366 18.16 -9.01 5.00
CA GLY A 366 19.51 -9.60 5.08
C GLY A 366 20.57 -8.80 4.32
N GLN A 367 20.16 -7.89 3.43
CA GLN A 367 21.06 -7.04 2.65
C GLN A 367 21.29 -5.65 3.24
N VAL A 368 20.47 -5.22 4.20
CA VAL A 368 20.64 -3.93 4.89
C VAL A 368 22.09 -3.72 5.35
N ILE A 369 22.75 -4.76 5.91
CA ILE A 369 24.14 -4.65 6.39
C ILE A 369 25.17 -4.35 5.28
N ASN A 370 24.89 -4.73 4.03
CA ASN A 370 25.79 -4.53 2.89
C ASN A 370 25.57 -3.18 2.18
N PHE A 371 24.47 -2.49 2.50
CA PHE A 371 24.05 -1.27 1.81
C PHE A 371 23.86 -0.07 2.74
N ALA A 372 23.64 -0.27 4.04
CA ALA A 372 23.42 0.82 5.00
C ALA A 372 24.61 1.80 5.08
N ASP A 373 25.83 1.32 4.89
CA ASP A 373 27.03 2.16 4.87
C ASP A 373 27.28 2.85 3.51
N ARG A 374 26.42 2.63 2.52
CA ARG A 374 26.54 3.18 1.15
C ARG A 374 25.53 4.27 0.82
N THR A 375 24.55 4.51 1.69
CA THR A 375 23.55 5.58 1.54
C THR A 375 24.08 6.93 1.99
N GLU A 376 23.41 8.01 1.58
CA GLU A 376 23.79 9.36 2.01
C GLU A 376 23.74 9.49 3.53
N PHE A 377 22.67 8.96 4.13
CA PHE A 377 22.49 8.92 5.58
C PHE A 377 22.60 7.49 6.08
N SER A 378 23.46 7.25 7.07
CA SER A 378 23.52 5.97 7.79
C SER A 378 22.76 6.10 9.11
N PRO A 379 21.55 5.55 9.23
CA PRO A 379 20.87 5.50 10.52
C PRO A 379 21.58 4.51 11.46
N LEU A 380 21.62 4.81 12.77
CA LEU A 380 22.16 3.91 13.81
C LEU A 380 21.41 2.57 13.83
N ASP A 381 20.08 2.64 13.68
CA ASP A 381 19.19 1.50 13.59
C ASP A 381 18.50 1.51 12.21
N PRO A 382 19.09 0.90 11.17
CA PRO A 382 18.47 0.83 9.85
C PRO A 382 17.19 -0.02 9.88
N THR A 383 16.21 0.34 9.03
CA THR A 383 14.96 -0.41 8.95
C THR A 383 15.14 -1.69 8.15
N ASN A 384 14.39 -2.72 8.51
CA ASN A 384 14.39 -4.00 7.79
C ASN A 384 13.47 -4.00 6.57
N ALA A 385 12.98 -2.85 6.12
CA ALA A 385 12.11 -2.78 4.94
C ALA A 385 12.21 -1.41 4.25
N PRO A 386 12.15 -1.33 2.91
CA PRO A 386 12.28 -0.06 2.18
C PRO A 386 11.15 0.93 2.45
N HIS A 387 10.00 0.46 2.95
CA HIS A 387 8.77 1.24 3.05
C HIS A 387 8.37 1.89 1.70
N ASN A 388 8.65 1.18 0.61
CA ASN A 388 8.19 1.49 -0.73
C ASN A 388 8.12 0.16 -1.48
N LEU A 389 6.90 -0.30 -1.76
CA LEU A 389 6.66 -1.61 -2.37
C LEU A 389 7.35 -1.78 -3.72
N TYR A 390 7.42 -0.69 -4.49
CA TYR A 390 8.01 -0.71 -5.82
C TYR A 390 9.54 -0.80 -5.73
N ALA A 391 10.15 -0.06 -4.80
CA ALA A 391 11.58 -0.17 -4.53
C ALA A 391 11.93 -1.54 -3.94
N GLU A 392 11.09 -2.11 -3.08
CA GLU A 392 11.25 -3.47 -2.54
C GLU A 392 11.22 -4.51 -3.66
N PHE A 393 10.22 -4.50 -4.54
CA PHE A 393 10.21 -5.41 -5.69
C PHE A 393 11.41 -5.20 -6.62
N ALA A 394 11.86 -3.96 -6.81
CA ALA A 394 13.06 -3.66 -7.60
C ALA A 394 14.31 -4.29 -6.95
N ALA A 395 14.53 -4.08 -5.66
CA ALA A 395 15.66 -4.60 -4.90
C ALA A 395 15.67 -6.14 -4.84
N GLU A 396 14.51 -6.75 -4.57
CA GLU A 396 14.40 -8.19 -4.31
C GLU A 396 14.19 -9.02 -5.58
N SER A 397 13.53 -8.47 -6.59
CA SER A 397 13.10 -9.24 -7.76
C SER A 397 13.30 -8.53 -9.10
N GLY A 398 13.94 -7.36 -9.09
CA GLY A 398 14.28 -6.60 -10.29
C GLY A 398 13.09 -6.26 -11.18
N TYR A 399 13.38 -6.07 -12.47
CA TYR A 399 12.38 -5.85 -13.50
C TYR A 399 11.37 -7.01 -13.59
N LEU A 400 11.78 -8.25 -13.29
CA LEU A 400 10.90 -9.41 -13.38
C LEU A 400 9.76 -9.35 -12.37
N GLY A 401 10.06 -9.06 -11.10
CA GLY A 401 9.03 -8.94 -10.08
C GLY A 401 8.16 -7.71 -10.26
N LEU A 402 8.75 -6.57 -10.63
CA LEU A 402 7.99 -5.37 -11.01
C LEU A 402 7.01 -5.64 -12.14
N PHE A 403 7.44 -6.39 -13.17
CA PHE A 403 6.59 -6.77 -14.30
C PHE A 403 5.45 -7.70 -13.87
N GLY A 404 5.73 -8.74 -13.09
CA GLY A 404 4.71 -9.65 -12.58
C GLY A 404 3.67 -8.95 -11.72
N TRP A 405 4.13 -8.04 -10.85
CA TRP A 405 3.26 -7.21 -10.03
C TRP A 405 2.38 -6.27 -10.86
N ALA A 406 2.97 -5.57 -11.83
CA ALA A 406 2.25 -4.70 -12.74
C ALA A 406 1.18 -5.48 -13.52
N LEU A 407 1.48 -6.69 -14.00
CA LEU A 407 0.53 -7.51 -14.74
C LEU A 407 -0.66 -7.92 -13.86
N VAL A 408 -0.43 -8.33 -12.61
CA VAL A 408 -1.52 -8.62 -11.66
C VAL A 408 -2.37 -7.38 -11.44
N MET A 409 -1.76 -6.25 -11.11
CA MET A 409 -2.51 -5.03 -10.81
C MET A 409 -3.32 -4.53 -12.01
N LEU A 410 -2.69 -4.39 -13.16
CA LEU A 410 -3.35 -3.94 -14.39
C LEU A 410 -4.38 -4.97 -14.87
N GLY A 411 -4.12 -6.26 -14.68
CA GLY A 411 -5.05 -7.35 -15.01
C GLY A 411 -6.33 -7.27 -14.19
N PHE A 412 -6.23 -7.24 -12.86
CA PHE A 412 -7.42 -7.13 -11.99
C PHE A 412 -8.16 -5.79 -12.18
N LEU A 413 -7.44 -4.68 -12.38
CA LEU A 413 -8.06 -3.39 -12.77
C LEU A 413 -8.81 -3.51 -14.10
N THR A 414 -8.25 -4.20 -15.08
CA THR A 414 -8.90 -4.42 -16.38
C THR A 414 -10.20 -5.21 -16.22
N VAL A 415 -10.21 -6.28 -15.42
CA VAL A 415 -11.42 -7.08 -15.17
C VAL A 415 -12.53 -6.24 -14.57
N VAL A 416 -12.24 -5.46 -13.51
CA VAL A 416 -13.28 -4.63 -12.86
C VAL A 416 -13.73 -3.46 -13.74
N ILE A 417 -12.82 -2.82 -14.48
CA ILE A 417 -13.16 -1.72 -15.39
C ILE A 417 -14.02 -2.24 -16.56
N LEU A 418 -13.69 -3.42 -17.12
CA LEU A 418 -14.54 -4.06 -18.12
C LEU A 418 -15.93 -4.37 -17.57
N GLY A 419 -16.03 -4.86 -16.34
CA GLY A 419 -17.30 -5.05 -15.64
C GLY A 419 -18.13 -3.77 -15.56
N ILE A 420 -17.50 -2.65 -15.21
CA ILE A 420 -18.13 -1.31 -15.14
C ILE A 420 -18.59 -0.82 -16.51
N ILE A 421 -17.76 -1.01 -17.55
CA ILE A 421 -18.05 -0.56 -18.92
C ILE A 421 -19.18 -1.40 -19.54
N ALA A 422 -19.12 -2.73 -19.38
CA ALA A 422 -20.09 -3.66 -19.93
C ALA A 422 -21.47 -3.53 -19.28
N ASN A 423 -21.52 -3.13 -18.01
CA ASN A 423 -22.76 -2.99 -17.24
C ASN A 423 -22.98 -1.54 -16.76
N PRO A 424 -23.15 -0.55 -17.65
CA PRO A 424 -23.14 0.87 -17.29
C PRO A 424 -24.33 1.28 -16.41
N LEU A 425 -25.44 0.54 -16.49
CA LEU A 425 -26.65 0.73 -15.67
C LEU A 425 -26.81 -0.35 -14.57
N GLY A 426 -25.83 -1.25 -14.46
CA GLY A 426 -25.88 -2.35 -13.51
C GLY A 426 -25.95 -1.86 -12.06
N ARG A 427 -26.78 -2.51 -11.25
CA ARG A 427 -26.92 -2.22 -9.82
C ARG A 427 -25.58 -2.28 -9.09
N GLU A 428 -24.69 -3.17 -9.54
CA GLU A 428 -23.38 -3.46 -8.95
C GLU A 428 -22.29 -2.46 -9.34
N ARG A 429 -22.51 -1.61 -10.34
CA ARG A 429 -21.53 -0.63 -10.83
C ARG A 429 -20.95 0.23 -9.72
N VAL A 430 -21.79 0.65 -8.76
CA VAL A 430 -21.37 1.52 -7.65
C VAL A 430 -20.35 0.82 -6.75
N LEU A 431 -20.55 -0.49 -6.50
CA LEU A 431 -19.63 -1.28 -5.70
C LEU A 431 -18.40 -1.69 -6.51
N ALA A 432 -18.55 -2.04 -7.78
CA ALA A 432 -17.41 -2.29 -8.68
C ALA A 432 -16.48 -1.08 -8.77
N ALA A 433 -17.04 0.14 -8.87
CA ALA A 433 -16.29 1.39 -8.80
C ALA A 433 -15.56 1.56 -7.46
N ALA A 434 -16.17 1.14 -6.35
CA ALA A 434 -15.54 1.21 -5.03
C ALA A 434 -14.39 0.22 -4.88
N VAL A 435 -14.55 -1.01 -5.38
CA VAL A 435 -13.46 -2.00 -5.42
C VAL A 435 -12.33 -1.51 -6.32
N CYS A 436 -12.63 -0.98 -7.50
CA CYS A 436 -11.64 -0.35 -8.37
C CYS A 436 -10.86 0.77 -7.64
N ALA A 437 -11.57 1.64 -6.91
CA ALA A 437 -10.95 2.70 -6.12
C ALA A 437 -10.10 2.14 -4.96
N ALA A 438 -10.54 1.08 -4.28
CA ALA A 438 -9.77 0.41 -3.24
C ALA A 438 -8.45 -0.17 -3.77
N LEU A 439 -8.46 -0.79 -4.97
CA LEU A 439 -7.24 -1.31 -5.60
C LEU A 439 -6.24 -0.19 -5.92
N VAL A 440 -6.72 0.92 -6.50
CA VAL A 440 -5.88 2.09 -6.79
C VAL A 440 -5.36 2.72 -5.49
N GLY A 441 -6.22 2.88 -4.49
CA GLY A 441 -5.87 3.42 -3.19
C GLY A 441 -4.78 2.66 -2.47
N TRP A 442 -4.91 1.33 -2.44
CA TRP A 442 -3.90 0.46 -1.86
C TRP A 442 -2.57 0.57 -2.62
N SER A 443 -2.62 0.69 -3.96
CA SER A 443 -1.42 0.85 -4.80
C SER A 443 -0.70 2.18 -4.54
N VAL A 444 -1.45 3.27 -4.37
CA VAL A 444 -0.89 4.59 -4.02
C VAL A 444 -0.35 4.63 -2.60
N ALA A 445 -1.07 4.05 -1.62
CA ALA A 445 -0.58 3.93 -0.25
C ALA A 445 0.72 3.11 -0.18
N SER A 446 0.96 2.20 -1.12
CA SER A 446 2.16 1.36 -1.19
C SER A 446 3.39 2.06 -1.77
N ILE A 447 3.28 3.34 -2.18
CA ILE A 447 4.46 4.17 -2.45
C ILE A 447 5.26 4.43 -1.16
N GLY A 448 4.56 4.57 -0.03
CA GLY A 448 5.17 4.78 1.29
C GLY A 448 5.12 3.54 2.22
N LEU A 449 4.78 2.37 1.68
CA LEU A 449 4.68 1.13 2.44
C LEU A 449 5.17 -0.07 1.63
N HIS A 450 5.86 -0.98 2.30
CA HIS A 450 6.33 -2.24 1.74
C HIS A 450 5.23 -3.32 1.69
N MET A 451 5.57 -4.49 1.15
CA MET A 451 4.68 -5.64 1.01
C MET A 451 4.37 -6.22 2.38
N ALA A 452 3.15 -5.96 2.84
CA ALA A 452 2.62 -6.54 4.07
C ALA A 452 1.12 -6.73 3.94
N TYR A 453 0.58 -7.76 4.60
CA TYR A 453 -0.85 -8.06 4.59
C TYR A 453 -1.40 -8.27 3.17
N PHE A 454 -0.66 -9.02 2.34
CA PHE A 454 -1.07 -9.34 0.97
C PHE A 454 -2.45 -10.00 0.92
N ARG A 455 -2.80 -10.85 1.88
CA ARG A 455 -4.12 -11.49 1.97
C ARG A 455 -5.28 -10.51 2.13
N THR A 456 -5.17 -9.49 2.99
CA THR A 456 -6.20 -8.45 3.11
C THR A 456 -6.45 -7.76 1.76
N PHE A 457 -5.37 -7.38 1.07
CA PHE A 457 -5.46 -6.83 -0.28
C PHE A 457 -6.06 -7.85 -1.26
N GLY A 458 -5.67 -9.11 -1.11
CA GLY A 458 -6.16 -10.25 -1.86
C GLY A 458 -7.68 -10.47 -1.75
N VAL A 459 -8.32 -10.11 -0.64
CA VAL A 459 -9.79 -10.08 -0.54
C VAL A 459 -10.39 -9.02 -1.45
N ALA A 460 -9.76 -7.84 -1.58
CA ALA A 460 -10.20 -6.81 -2.52
C ALA A 460 -10.00 -7.26 -3.98
N LEU A 461 -8.90 -7.97 -4.28
CA LEU A 461 -8.72 -8.63 -5.58
C LEU A 461 -9.81 -9.68 -5.84
N ALA A 462 -10.14 -10.51 -4.84
CA ALA A 462 -11.14 -11.56 -4.96
C ALA A 462 -12.55 -11.01 -5.24
N LEU A 463 -12.89 -9.83 -4.69
CA LEU A 463 -14.15 -9.15 -4.97
C LEU A 463 -14.33 -8.80 -6.46
N VAL A 464 -13.24 -8.60 -7.21
CA VAL A 464 -13.29 -8.34 -8.66
C VAL A 464 -14.00 -9.47 -9.41
N GLY A 465 -13.82 -10.72 -8.97
CA GLY A 465 -14.50 -11.88 -9.57
C GLY A 465 -16.03 -11.76 -9.54
N GLY A 466 -16.58 -11.05 -8.55
CA GLY A 466 -18.03 -10.79 -8.43
C GLY A 466 -18.57 -9.74 -9.40
N PHE A 467 -17.71 -8.98 -10.09
CA PHE A 467 -18.11 -7.90 -11.01
C PHE A 467 -17.66 -8.14 -12.45
N ALA A 468 -17.03 -9.28 -12.72
CA ALA A 468 -16.48 -9.57 -14.03
C ALA A 468 -17.60 -9.60 -15.09
N ALA A 469 -17.32 -9.05 -16.27
CA ALA A 469 -18.30 -8.97 -17.35
C ALA A 469 -18.73 -10.38 -17.80
N ALA A 470 -19.96 -10.54 -18.31
CA ALA A 470 -20.40 -11.81 -18.89
C ALA A 470 -19.42 -12.25 -20.00
N TRP A 471 -19.09 -13.54 -20.03
CA TRP A 471 -18.21 -14.12 -21.05
C TRP A 471 -19.05 -14.74 -22.18
N PRO A 472 -18.71 -14.52 -23.46
CA PRO A 472 -17.63 -13.67 -23.97
C PRO A 472 -17.94 -12.17 -23.80
N VAL A 473 -16.89 -11.36 -23.60
CA VAL A 473 -17.01 -9.92 -23.43
C VAL A 473 -17.49 -9.27 -24.73
N SER A 474 -18.41 -8.30 -24.63
CA SER A 474 -18.87 -7.57 -25.81
C SER A 474 -17.72 -6.79 -26.48
N ALA A 475 -17.64 -6.88 -27.81
CA ALA A 475 -16.62 -6.19 -28.61
C ALA A 475 -16.66 -4.67 -28.38
N ASP A 476 -17.84 -4.11 -28.09
CA ASP A 476 -18.00 -2.69 -27.77
C ASP A 476 -17.38 -2.30 -26.43
N ALA A 477 -17.50 -3.15 -25.40
CA ALA A 477 -16.86 -2.91 -24.12
C ALA A 477 -15.33 -2.97 -24.26
N VAL A 478 -14.82 -3.97 -24.99
CA VAL A 478 -13.38 -4.09 -25.27
C VAL A 478 -12.87 -2.88 -26.06
N ARG A 479 -13.55 -2.49 -27.15
CA ARG A 479 -13.17 -1.30 -27.94
C ARG A 479 -13.20 -0.02 -27.10
N THR A 480 -14.16 0.10 -26.18
CA THR A 480 -14.27 1.25 -25.28
C THR A 480 -13.12 1.29 -24.27
N LEU A 481 -12.77 0.15 -23.67
CA LEU A 481 -11.61 0.04 -22.80
C LEU A 481 -10.33 0.39 -23.55
N VAL A 482 -10.05 -0.27 -24.68
CA VAL A 482 -8.81 -0.08 -25.45
C VAL A 482 -8.67 1.38 -25.91
N ARG A 483 -9.74 1.99 -26.42
CA ARG A 483 -9.72 3.42 -26.78
C ARG A 483 -9.50 4.31 -25.57
N GLY A 484 -10.13 4.02 -24.44
CA GLY A 484 -9.94 4.76 -23.19
C GLY A 484 -8.49 4.66 -22.70
N ALA A 485 -7.95 3.45 -22.64
CA ALA A 485 -6.57 3.18 -22.27
C ALA A 485 -5.59 3.88 -23.20
N ALA A 486 -5.79 3.82 -24.52
CA ALA A 486 -4.96 4.51 -25.50
C ALA A 486 -4.99 6.04 -25.32
N VAL A 487 -6.16 6.63 -25.05
CA VAL A 487 -6.30 8.07 -24.76
C VAL A 487 -5.56 8.44 -23.48
N TRP A 488 -5.72 7.68 -22.40
CA TRP A 488 -5.03 7.94 -21.15
C TRP A 488 -3.51 7.74 -21.27
N ALA A 489 -3.06 6.71 -21.97
CA ALA A 489 -1.64 6.47 -22.23
C ALA A 489 -1.02 7.60 -23.06
N ALA A 490 -1.66 8.00 -24.16
CA ALA A 490 -1.18 9.12 -24.98
C ALA A 490 -1.16 10.44 -24.18
N ALA A 491 -2.20 10.70 -23.38
CA ALA A 491 -2.24 11.88 -22.52
C ALA A 491 -1.15 11.86 -21.43
N ALA A 492 -0.88 10.70 -20.83
CA ALA A 492 0.18 10.54 -19.84
C ALA A 492 1.56 10.75 -20.46
N VAL A 493 1.80 10.29 -21.69
CA VAL A 493 3.04 10.57 -22.43
C VAL A 493 3.19 12.08 -22.69
N LEU A 494 2.12 12.77 -23.13
CA LEU A 494 2.15 14.21 -23.33
C LEU A 494 2.39 14.98 -22.02
N GLY A 495 1.72 14.59 -20.94
CA GLY A 495 1.93 15.18 -19.62
C GLY A 495 3.33 14.93 -19.08
N GLY A 496 3.84 13.72 -19.20
CA GLY A 496 5.20 13.36 -18.83
C GLY A 496 6.24 14.13 -19.63
N ALA A 497 6.05 14.27 -20.94
CA ALA A 497 6.92 15.08 -21.80
C ALA A 497 6.87 16.56 -21.41
N ALA A 498 5.70 17.12 -21.09
CA ALA A 498 5.56 18.50 -20.63
C ALA A 498 6.25 18.74 -19.28
N ALA A 499 6.06 17.82 -18.33
CA ALA A 499 6.76 17.86 -17.04
C ALA A 499 8.27 17.76 -17.23
N TRP A 500 8.74 16.80 -18.04
CA TRP A 500 10.16 16.63 -18.33
C TRP A 500 10.76 17.86 -19.00
N MET A 501 10.13 18.41 -20.04
CA MET A 501 10.58 19.65 -20.69
C MET A 501 10.62 20.83 -19.72
N PHE A 502 9.61 20.97 -18.86
CA PHE A 502 9.61 22.03 -17.84
C PHE A 502 10.75 21.85 -16.84
N LEU A 503 10.95 20.63 -16.34
CA LEU A 503 12.00 20.33 -15.37
C LEU A 503 13.40 20.51 -15.97
N SER A 504 13.61 20.07 -17.21
CA SER A 504 14.89 20.24 -17.92
C SER A 504 15.17 21.69 -18.28
N ALA A 505 14.14 22.49 -18.58
CA ALA A 505 14.31 23.92 -18.87
C ALA A 505 14.58 24.76 -17.61
N ASN A 506 14.26 24.24 -16.43
CA ASN A 506 14.40 24.93 -15.14
C ASN A 506 15.34 24.18 -14.17
N SER A 507 16.24 23.36 -14.70
CA SER A 507 17.31 22.72 -13.94
C SER A 507 18.65 23.37 -14.27
N THR A 508 19.47 23.55 -13.24
CA THR A 508 20.85 24.00 -13.38
C THR A 508 21.77 22.81 -13.19
N THR A 509 22.79 22.72 -14.05
CA THR A 509 23.83 21.70 -13.88
C THR A 509 24.77 22.20 -12.79
N VAL A 510 24.95 21.41 -11.75
CA VAL A 510 25.87 21.72 -10.64
C VAL A 510 26.74 20.50 -10.35
N VAL A 511 27.85 20.73 -9.69
CA VAL A 511 28.70 19.67 -9.13
C VAL A 511 28.48 19.61 -7.64
N THR A 512 27.92 18.49 -7.18
CA THR A 512 27.84 18.17 -5.75
C THR A 512 29.11 17.44 -5.37
N ALA A 513 29.97 18.06 -4.56
CA ALA A 513 31.19 17.43 -4.03
C ALA A 513 31.03 17.05 -2.56
N ARG A 514 31.65 15.93 -2.18
CA ARG A 514 31.64 15.41 -0.82
C ARG A 514 33.02 14.90 -0.42
N GLN A 515 33.49 15.28 0.76
CA GLN A 515 34.70 14.75 1.38
C GLN A 515 34.38 14.31 2.80
N SER A 516 34.64 13.03 3.11
CA SER A 516 34.55 12.52 4.47
C SER A 516 35.85 12.82 5.21
N VAL A 517 35.75 13.30 6.44
CA VAL A 517 36.86 13.50 7.37
C VAL A 517 36.51 12.85 8.72
N THR A 518 37.50 12.38 9.46
CA THR A 518 37.30 11.80 10.80
C THR A 518 38.12 12.55 11.83
N LEU A 519 37.62 12.61 13.05
CA LEU A 519 38.38 13.04 14.21
C LEU A 519 39.34 11.92 14.64
N VAL A 520 40.61 12.26 14.81
CA VAL A 520 41.66 11.35 15.30
C VAL A 520 42.30 11.96 16.54
N PRO A 521 42.34 11.27 17.69
CA PRO A 521 43.04 11.76 18.88
C PRO A 521 44.50 12.06 18.57
N ALA A 522 44.99 13.21 19.04
CA ALA A 522 46.40 13.52 18.97
C ALA A 522 47.13 12.94 20.19
N GLY A 523 48.27 12.29 19.98
CA GLY A 523 49.05 11.63 21.03
C GLY A 523 49.36 10.15 20.76
N PRO A 524 50.10 9.48 21.66
CA PRO A 524 50.47 8.07 21.50
C PRO A 524 49.24 7.15 21.65
N ILE A 525 49.28 5.99 20.98
CA ILE A 525 48.25 4.96 21.12
C ILE A 525 48.44 4.28 22.49
N ASP A 526 47.64 4.66 23.48
CA ASP A 526 47.61 4.12 24.84
C ASP A 526 46.21 3.57 25.21
N GLY A 527 46.02 3.22 26.48
CA GLY A 527 44.72 2.72 26.97
C GLY A 527 43.57 3.74 26.88
N TRP A 528 43.87 5.04 26.77
CA TRP A 528 42.88 6.12 26.66
C TRP A 528 42.59 6.49 25.21
N TYR A 529 43.48 6.16 24.27
CA TYR A 529 43.30 6.42 22.85
C TYR A 529 41.99 5.83 22.31
N ALA A 530 41.63 4.61 22.70
CA ALA A 530 40.38 3.99 22.29
C ALA A 530 39.13 4.75 22.82
N TYR A 531 39.18 5.23 24.06
CA TYR A 531 38.13 6.05 24.65
C TYR A 531 38.00 7.41 23.96
N ALA A 532 39.14 8.04 23.60
CA ALA A 532 39.14 9.29 22.85
C ALA A 532 38.61 9.09 21.42
N LEU A 533 39.02 8.01 20.74
CA LEU A 533 38.55 7.69 19.39
C LEU A 533 37.04 7.45 19.33
N ASP A 534 36.44 6.93 20.41
CA ASP A 534 35.00 6.69 20.54
C ASP A 534 34.13 7.96 20.45
N VAL A 535 34.71 9.17 20.54
CA VAL A 535 33.95 10.42 20.27
C VAL A 535 33.28 10.40 18.90
N ARG A 536 33.88 9.72 17.91
CA ARG A 536 33.31 9.58 16.56
C ARG A 536 32.00 8.79 16.53
N SER A 537 31.80 7.84 17.44
CA SER A 537 30.61 6.96 17.47
C SER A 537 29.46 7.52 18.31
N ARG A 538 29.68 8.65 18.99
CA ARG A 538 28.72 9.21 19.94
C ARG A 538 27.70 10.09 19.23
N GLY A 539 26.44 9.64 19.25
CA GLY A 539 25.31 10.27 18.55
C GLY A 539 24.99 11.73 18.91
N SER A 540 25.53 12.27 20.00
CA SER A 540 25.41 13.69 20.35
C SER A 540 26.71 14.47 20.19
N LEU A 541 27.87 13.82 20.34
CA LEU A 541 29.16 14.51 20.33
C LEU A 541 29.65 14.80 18.91
N LEU A 542 29.64 13.81 18.00
CA LEU A 542 30.08 14.06 16.63
C LEU A 542 29.22 15.14 15.92
N PRO A 543 27.88 15.17 16.07
CA PRO A 543 27.07 16.28 15.57
C PRO A 543 27.38 17.63 16.22
N THR A 544 27.75 17.64 17.51
CA THR A 544 28.22 18.88 18.17
C THR A 544 29.52 19.36 17.54
N PHE A 545 30.43 18.46 17.17
CA PHE A 545 31.62 18.83 16.39
C PHE A 545 31.26 19.35 15.01
N ALA A 546 30.34 18.71 14.28
CA ALA A 546 29.90 19.23 12.98
C ALA A 546 29.44 20.69 13.08
N TYR A 547 28.54 20.98 14.03
CA TYR A 547 28.03 22.33 14.28
C TYR A 547 29.11 23.33 14.73
N LEU A 548 30.06 22.87 15.56
CA LEU A 548 31.16 23.73 16.03
C LEU A 548 32.13 24.10 14.90
N LEU A 549 32.34 23.18 13.95
CA LEU A 549 33.33 23.30 12.88
C LEU A 549 32.77 23.97 11.63
N GLU A 550 31.44 24.11 11.55
CA GLU A 550 30.74 24.76 10.47
C GLU A 550 31.02 26.27 10.46
N ASP A 551 31.39 26.78 9.28
CA ASP A 551 31.54 28.21 9.03
C ASP A 551 30.23 28.73 8.41
N PRO A 552 29.46 29.59 9.11
CA PRO A 552 28.18 30.10 8.61
C PRO A 552 28.29 30.88 7.30
N ASP A 553 29.48 31.39 6.96
CA ASP A 553 29.73 32.15 5.74
C ASP A 553 30.27 31.27 4.58
N SER A 554 30.50 29.97 4.83
CA SER A 554 31.01 29.01 3.85
C SER A 554 29.86 28.35 3.06
N PRO A 555 30.03 28.06 1.76
CA PRO A 555 29.07 27.27 0.98
C PRO A 555 29.15 25.75 1.25
N VAL A 556 29.90 25.34 2.28
CA VAL A 556 30.13 23.92 2.63
C VAL A 556 29.39 23.57 3.90
N ASP A 557 28.40 22.68 3.78
CA ASP A 557 27.72 22.10 4.93
C ASP A 557 28.60 21.02 5.57
N ILE A 558 28.64 20.98 6.89
CA ILE A 558 29.30 19.90 7.65
C ILE A 558 28.25 19.05 8.34
N ASN A 559 28.07 17.82 7.86
CA ASN A 559 27.14 16.86 8.45
C ASN A 559 27.89 15.77 9.23
N ALA A 560 27.39 15.38 10.40
CA ALA A 560 27.93 14.24 11.14
C ALA A 560 27.26 12.92 10.75
N ASP A 561 28.07 11.88 10.59
CA ASP A 561 27.65 10.49 10.52
C ASP A 561 28.30 9.71 11.67
N PRO A 562 27.63 9.63 12.85
CA PRO A 562 28.15 8.91 14.01
C PRO A 562 28.23 7.40 13.79
N VAL A 563 27.50 6.85 12.82
CA VAL A 563 27.52 5.41 12.52
C VAL A 563 28.85 5.05 11.86
N ARG A 564 29.26 5.85 10.88
CA ARG A 564 30.55 5.68 10.18
C ARG A 564 31.70 6.36 10.91
N GLY A 565 31.39 7.23 11.89
CA GLY A 565 32.37 8.00 12.65
C GLY A 565 33.05 9.08 11.83
N VAL A 566 32.34 9.70 10.89
CA VAL A 566 32.88 10.70 9.96
C VAL A 566 32.04 11.97 9.95
N LEU A 567 32.70 13.10 9.73
CA LEU A 567 32.08 14.34 9.28
C LEU A 567 32.12 14.35 7.75
N ILE A 568 31.04 14.79 7.14
CA ILE A 568 30.87 14.87 5.69
C ILE A 568 30.80 16.34 5.33
N LEU A 569 31.86 16.85 4.70
CA LEU A 569 31.86 18.18 4.09
C LEU A 569 31.20 18.05 2.73
N LYS A 570 30.11 18.77 2.50
CA LYS A 570 29.31 18.72 1.27
C LYS A 570 29.11 20.12 0.73
N THR A 571 29.29 20.30 -0.57
CA THR A 571 29.01 21.57 -1.24
C THR A 571 28.45 21.35 -2.63
N THR A 572 27.79 22.36 -3.17
CA THR A 572 27.31 22.42 -4.55
C THR A 572 27.91 23.64 -5.24
N ALA A 573 28.69 23.41 -6.29
CA ALA A 573 29.34 24.48 -7.05
C ALA A 573 29.07 24.34 -8.56
N ALA A 574 29.53 25.33 -9.34
CA ALA A 574 29.36 25.34 -10.79
C ALA A 574 30.21 24.26 -11.50
N ASP A 575 31.38 23.95 -10.94
CA ASP A 575 32.32 22.97 -11.48
C ASP A 575 33.10 22.26 -10.34
N VAL A 576 33.91 21.27 -10.73
CA VAL A 576 34.66 20.42 -9.79
C VAL A 576 35.80 21.19 -9.11
N GLU A 577 36.37 22.19 -9.78
CA GLU A 577 37.51 22.96 -9.25
C GLU A 577 37.04 23.88 -8.12
N GLN A 578 35.94 24.62 -8.34
CA GLN A 578 35.32 25.42 -7.30
C GLN A 578 34.86 24.56 -6.11
N ALA A 579 34.21 23.43 -6.37
CA ALA A 579 33.74 22.53 -5.30
C ALA A 579 34.91 21.95 -4.47
N HIS A 580 36.04 21.69 -5.13
CA HIS A 580 37.27 21.24 -4.46
C HIS A 580 37.82 22.35 -3.55
N ASP A 581 37.95 23.56 -4.07
CA ASP A 581 38.51 24.70 -3.33
C ASP A 581 37.64 25.07 -2.14
N ASP A 582 36.31 25.09 -2.31
CA ASP A 582 35.35 25.33 -1.22
C ASP A 582 35.55 24.31 -0.09
N ILE A 583 35.64 23.01 -0.40
CA ILE A 583 35.88 21.95 0.58
C ILE A 583 37.25 22.11 1.27
N GLN A 584 38.31 22.47 0.55
CA GLN A 584 39.63 22.66 1.15
C GLN A 584 39.67 23.85 2.11
N ILE A 585 39.02 24.96 1.74
CA ILE A 585 38.90 26.16 2.59
C ILE A 585 38.12 25.82 3.85
N ALA A 586 36.96 25.14 3.71
CA ALA A 586 36.15 24.72 4.84
C ALA A 586 36.87 23.72 5.75
N ALA A 587 37.63 22.78 5.18
CA ALA A 587 38.44 21.83 5.96
C ALA A 587 39.55 22.54 6.76
N ALA A 588 40.23 23.52 6.15
CA ALA A 588 41.25 24.32 6.83
C ALA A 588 40.64 25.19 7.95
N HIS A 589 39.47 25.79 7.70
CA HIS A 589 38.72 26.52 8.73
C HIS A 589 38.33 25.59 9.88
N ALA A 590 37.72 24.45 9.58
CA ALA A 590 37.34 23.46 10.57
C ALA A 590 38.55 23.01 11.41
N GLU A 591 39.70 22.75 10.79
CA GLU A 591 40.91 22.37 11.54
C GLU A 591 41.38 23.50 12.49
N ALA A 592 41.37 24.76 12.03
CA ALA A 592 41.73 25.90 12.86
C ALA A 592 40.74 26.11 14.03
N THR A 593 39.44 26.00 13.75
CA THR A 593 38.36 26.12 14.74
C THR A 593 38.45 25.01 15.77
N LEU A 594 38.71 23.77 15.35
CA LEU A 594 38.96 22.64 16.25
C LEU A 594 40.08 22.95 17.24
N TYR A 595 41.23 23.46 16.78
CA TYR A 595 42.35 23.80 17.66
C TYR A 595 42.03 24.92 18.64
N SER A 596 41.27 25.93 18.22
CA SER A 596 40.87 27.04 19.09
C SER A 596 39.85 26.64 20.16
N ALA A 597 38.91 25.75 19.83
CA ALA A 597 37.75 25.47 20.67
C ALA A 597 38.02 24.42 21.76
N ILE A 598 38.80 23.38 21.45
CA ILE A 598 39.08 22.26 22.38
C ILE A 598 40.56 22.16 22.78
N GLY A 599 41.39 23.08 22.27
CA GLY A 599 42.81 23.17 22.57
C GLY A 599 43.71 22.45 21.55
N TYR A 600 44.93 22.96 21.40
CA TYR A 600 45.96 22.35 20.55
C TYR A 600 46.24 20.92 21.01
N GLN A 601 46.21 19.95 20.08
CA GLN A 601 46.60 18.54 20.27
C GLN A 601 45.63 17.61 21.00
N GLN A 602 44.32 17.90 21.05
CA GLN A 602 43.34 16.87 21.48
C GLN A 602 42.88 15.99 20.33
N TYR A 603 42.46 16.59 19.21
CA TYR A 603 42.04 15.89 18.00
C TYR A 603 42.60 16.58 16.75
N SER A 604 42.71 15.82 15.68
CA SER A 604 43.03 16.30 14.32
C SER A 604 41.97 15.81 13.35
N LEU A 605 41.71 16.57 12.29
CA LEU A 605 40.85 16.15 11.19
C LEU A 605 41.69 15.38 10.17
N ARG A 606 41.21 14.20 9.77
CA ARG A 606 41.87 13.38 8.76
C ARG A 606 40.89 12.98 7.67
N ALA A 607 41.24 13.26 6.42
CA ALA A 607 40.46 12.81 5.28
C ALA A 607 40.34 11.28 5.25
N VAL A 608 39.12 10.79 5.00
CA VAL A 608 38.78 9.39 4.82
C VAL A 608 38.44 9.17 3.35
N GLY A 609 39.36 8.56 2.60
CA GLY A 609 39.23 8.42 1.16
C GLY A 609 39.40 9.75 0.41
N GLY A 610 39.16 9.72 -0.90
CA GLY A 610 39.22 10.92 -1.76
C GLY A 610 37.85 11.59 -1.90
N MET A 611 37.89 12.87 -2.28
CA MET A 611 36.69 13.65 -2.59
C MET A 611 35.93 13.01 -3.74
N ARG A 612 34.61 12.88 -3.58
CA ARG A 612 33.70 12.42 -4.63
C ARG A 612 32.92 13.61 -5.15
N ALA A 613 33.01 13.87 -6.45
CA ALA A 613 32.23 14.90 -7.12
C ALA A 613 31.28 14.24 -8.13
N VAL A 614 30.01 14.59 -8.08
CA VAL A 614 28.99 14.09 -9.02
C VAL A 614 28.31 15.28 -9.67
N THR A 615 28.22 15.26 -10.99
CA THR A 615 27.44 16.25 -11.74
C THR A 615 25.96 15.91 -11.64
N GLU A 616 25.18 16.83 -11.08
CA GLU A 616 23.76 16.65 -10.82
C GLU A 616 22.95 17.78 -11.47
N GLN A 617 21.68 17.48 -11.76
CA GLN A 617 20.72 18.50 -12.18
C GLN A 617 19.98 18.99 -10.94
N GLN A 618 20.39 20.15 -10.44
CA GLN A 618 19.73 20.78 -9.30
C GLN A 618 18.48 21.52 -9.78
N ARG A 619 17.43 21.42 -8.98
CA ARG A 619 16.15 22.08 -9.22
C ARG A 619 15.55 22.46 -7.89
N SER A 620 14.92 23.62 -7.83
CA SER A 620 14.18 23.99 -6.63
C SER A 620 13.03 22.98 -6.41
N PRO A 621 12.65 22.69 -5.16
CA PRO A 621 11.52 21.82 -4.89
C PRO A 621 10.21 22.37 -5.47
N LEU A 622 10.05 23.71 -5.49
CA LEU A 622 8.95 24.39 -6.18
C LEU A 622 8.93 24.07 -7.68
N THR A 623 10.10 24.04 -8.34
CA THR A 623 10.22 23.63 -9.75
C THR A 623 9.74 22.19 -9.94
N THR A 624 10.11 21.29 -9.02
CA THR A 624 9.66 19.88 -9.06
C THR A 624 8.14 19.78 -8.95
N LEU A 625 7.54 20.49 -8.01
CA LEU A 625 6.10 20.52 -7.78
C LEU A 625 5.34 21.15 -8.96
N LEU A 626 5.82 22.27 -9.50
CA LEU A 626 5.24 22.90 -10.68
C LEU A 626 5.35 22.00 -11.91
N GLY A 627 6.48 21.33 -12.12
CA GLY A 627 6.66 20.36 -13.21
C GLY A 627 5.67 19.21 -13.13
N ALA A 628 5.50 18.63 -11.93
CA ALA A 628 4.48 17.60 -11.69
C ALA A 628 3.05 18.13 -11.94
N GLY A 629 2.75 19.33 -11.45
CA GLY A 629 1.46 20.00 -11.65
C GLY A 629 1.16 20.26 -13.13
N ILE A 630 2.14 20.74 -13.90
CA ILE A 630 2.04 20.94 -15.35
C ILE A 630 1.77 19.60 -16.04
N GLY A 631 2.50 18.53 -15.68
CA GLY A 631 2.29 17.21 -16.26
C GLY A 631 0.87 16.69 -16.03
N VAL A 632 0.35 16.83 -14.81
CA VAL A 632 -1.04 16.45 -14.47
C VAL A 632 -2.05 17.31 -15.25
N ALA A 633 -1.87 18.63 -15.29
CA ALA A 633 -2.75 19.55 -16.00
C ALA A 633 -2.81 19.23 -17.51
N VAL A 634 -1.65 19.05 -18.15
CA VAL A 634 -1.54 18.68 -19.57
C VAL A 634 -2.19 17.33 -19.84
N THR A 635 -2.01 16.35 -18.96
CA THR A 635 -2.67 15.03 -19.07
C THR A 635 -4.19 15.20 -19.06
N LEU A 636 -4.75 15.90 -18.07
CA LEU A 636 -6.20 16.08 -17.92
C LEU A 636 -6.81 16.87 -19.09
N ILE A 637 -6.13 17.93 -19.53
CA ILE A 637 -6.56 18.73 -20.70
C ILE A 637 -6.53 17.86 -21.96
N SER A 638 -5.49 17.06 -22.17
CA SER A 638 -5.34 16.17 -23.33
C SER A 638 -6.43 15.11 -23.35
N VAL A 639 -6.74 14.47 -22.22
CA VAL A 639 -7.86 13.52 -22.08
C VAL A 639 -9.19 14.20 -22.43
N ALA A 640 -9.46 15.37 -21.88
CA ALA A 640 -10.69 16.12 -22.14
C ALA A 640 -10.81 16.52 -23.63
N GLY A 641 -9.71 16.97 -24.23
CA GLY A 641 -9.62 17.33 -25.65
C GLY A 641 -9.90 16.14 -26.58
N MET A 642 -9.19 15.02 -26.37
CA MET A 642 -9.36 13.80 -27.16
C MET A 642 -10.79 13.23 -27.04
N HIS A 643 -11.38 13.25 -25.85
CA HIS A 643 -12.78 12.84 -25.68
C HIS A 643 -13.78 13.77 -26.39
N ARG A 644 -13.53 15.09 -26.42
CA ARG A 644 -14.39 16.05 -27.16
C ARG A 644 -14.30 15.84 -28.67
N ILE A 645 -13.09 15.64 -29.21
CA ILE A 645 -12.87 15.37 -30.65
C ILE A 645 -13.54 14.06 -31.06
N GLY A 646 -13.40 13.01 -30.25
CA GLY A 646 -14.04 11.72 -30.50
C GLY A 646 -15.58 11.80 -30.49
N LYS A 647 -16.18 12.66 -29.66
CA LYS A 647 -17.63 12.91 -29.68
C LYS A 647 -18.09 13.66 -30.92
N ARG A 648 -17.36 14.70 -31.36
CA ARG A 648 -17.71 15.48 -32.56
C ARG A 648 -17.70 14.61 -33.82
N ARG A 649 -16.68 13.77 -34.01
CA ARG A 649 -16.59 12.85 -35.15
C ARG A 649 -17.73 11.82 -35.23
N ARG A 650 -18.33 11.44 -34.08
CA ARG A 650 -19.51 10.56 -34.04
C ARG A 650 -20.81 11.26 -34.45
N ILE A 651 -20.89 12.59 -34.31
CA ILE A 651 -22.08 13.37 -34.66
C ILE A 651 -22.07 13.73 -36.16
N THR A 652 -20.90 13.76 -36.80
CA THR A 652 -20.72 14.14 -38.22
C THR A 652 -20.39 12.96 -39.14
N GLY A 653 -20.44 11.71 -38.66
CA GLY A 653 -20.26 10.51 -39.50
C GLY A 653 -21.58 10.10 -40.16
N PRO A 654 -21.56 9.49 -41.35
CA PRO A 654 -22.79 9.06 -42.01
C PRO A 654 -23.48 7.99 -41.17
N ASP A 655 -24.69 8.29 -40.72
CA ASP A 655 -25.59 7.35 -40.03
C ASP A 655 -25.99 6.24 -41.01
N GLU A 656 -25.64 4.99 -40.71
CA GLU A 656 -26.34 3.81 -41.22
C GLU A 656 -27.77 3.84 -40.65
N ARG A 657 -28.66 4.62 -41.29
CA ARG A 657 -30.10 4.43 -41.15
C ARG A 657 -30.44 3.05 -41.70
N ARG A 658 -30.66 2.08 -40.81
CA ARG A 658 -31.52 0.94 -41.12
C ARG A 658 -32.95 1.46 -41.10
N ASP A 659 -33.47 1.76 -42.28
CA ASP A 659 -34.91 1.94 -42.49
C ASP A 659 -35.62 0.63 -42.11
N VAL A 660 -36.44 0.69 -41.07
CA VAL A 660 -37.48 -0.30 -40.79
C VAL A 660 -38.77 0.31 -41.33
N PRO A 661 -39.50 -0.34 -42.26
CA PRO A 661 -40.78 0.17 -42.70
C PRO A 661 -41.81 -0.01 -41.56
N GLU A 662 -42.44 1.10 -41.17
CA GLU A 662 -43.64 1.10 -40.33
C GLU A 662 -44.80 0.47 -41.10
N GLU A 663 -45.19 -0.76 -40.75
CA GLU A 663 -46.52 -1.27 -41.04
C GLU A 663 -47.50 -0.72 -40.00
N ALA A 664 -48.38 0.16 -40.46
CA ALA A 664 -49.48 0.72 -39.69
C ALA A 664 -50.52 -0.36 -39.37
N VAL A 665 -50.72 -0.65 -38.09
CA VAL A 665 -51.92 -1.35 -37.60
C VAL A 665 -52.75 -0.37 -36.80
N SER A 666 -53.81 0.12 -37.44
CA SER A 666 -54.90 0.87 -36.83
C SER A 666 -55.77 -0.06 -35.96
N VAL A 667 -55.92 0.28 -34.68
CA VAL A 667 -56.93 -0.31 -33.80
C VAL A 667 -58.06 0.70 -33.64
N PRO A 668 -59.33 0.37 -33.95
CA PRO A 668 -60.46 1.24 -33.63
C PRO A 668 -60.90 1.02 -32.17
N ALA A 669 -61.20 2.13 -31.51
CA ALA A 669 -61.78 2.17 -30.18
C ALA A 669 -63.26 1.80 -30.22
N THR A 670 -63.68 0.89 -29.34
CA THR A 670 -65.05 0.85 -28.83
C THR A 670 -65.04 0.39 -27.37
N ASN A 671 -65.32 1.34 -26.48
CA ASN A 671 -65.92 1.13 -25.16
C ASN A 671 -67.47 1.12 -25.35
N PRO A 672 -68.28 0.66 -24.38
CA PRO A 672 -68.11 0.78 -22.93
C PRO A 672 -67.84 -0.50 -22.15
#